data_AF-A0A5S6QH22-F1
#
_entry.id   AF-A0A5S6QH22-F1
#
_cell.length_a   1.000
_cell.length_b   1.000
_cell.length_c   1.000
_cell.angle_alpha   90.00
_cell.angle_beta   90.00
_cell.angle_gamma   90.00
#
_symmetry.space_group_name_H-M   'P 1'
#
loop_
_entity.id
_entity.type
_entity.pdbx_description
1 polymer ?
#
loop_
_entity_poly.entity_id
_entity_poly.type
_entity_poly.pdbx_seq_one_letter_code
_entity_poly.pdbx_strand_id
1 'polypeptide(L)'
;MSAVRIHIYLCDLVGRTSIVKSSLLMLLVLMLMRQNCHAVLDERSIRSARSPERYCFTTSCIKASRYLRMPMNLTADPCEDFYEYSCGLWSELIPVKEGYAAMLSSYTPLDKIRVLLKQFLIKLSNEKTANDSIGLLKLVYDACMDEDAIEKAGSKPLFNLLDRLFGKTLRLKVFLQNNHLQDNGKVPIEYLVAKLWTAFSVSTLVSLDVSPDQNNASISMLLLGKASPALRFSSFSQSIRNEYSKTMKKTFAALSDSEHPNNDTTNSIDEIVEEVLDFEISLAQISTATGEERDQANRYHKITIEQLQATGNKFNWTVFLQFIKPVEHVNIMELGYFRRLNSLLDKTRNYTVYRYLAWRLISHLERRYADLTAINGVTKRKERLQFCIGYLINTFGVIVGKVLAREINVDNDTKIYVEQMVTELKSAFMVRLRENTWMDEATKEKAGKKIAQTILTISHPDEINNVDEIYASLIEKRDGYVDTAIMPGDSFFEMDTKIQAWFVQNAVNLIDKPSSRRVISSPIDSTVAAVNFGAIGSLIGHEITHAVDDVGAEHDGTGNLKNWWTNSSKEMFNERINCFIEQYSNFCYPELGESVCVNGENTMGENIADNGGIKQSFAAYKAFTRGKPQDVLLAMENFTMDQLFFLSYANYKCANYNKEFLRHIIATDGHAPNRNRVIGTLRNSDEFAKAFNCPVGSAMNPEKKCVICSKTCSHFLRVDVLCTYASHFCVISILYFLAAGEQRISAISLGPMDVPVKNLGEVSTPVEDYNALALKAVPKVLYFWRNADCNQYQSITLQNTGPKRLAIKARSTTKLRFKADVTYRFLDPGCTTKVRILRLPGTNNAPGEDSTDRISFYYAPTDSMEEHAFSALQNEVTFKREVVKIKYRSGDGDS
;
A
#
# COMPACT_ATOMS: atom_id res chain seq x y z
N MET A 1 35.49 80.85 -49.16
CA MET A 1 34.53 79.77 -48.76
C MET A 1 35.18 78.44 -48.36
N SER A 2 36.50 78.20 -48.55
CA SER A 2 37.13 76.90 -48.19
C SER A 2 37.66 76.79 -46.75
N ALA A 3 38.03 77.90 -46.09
CA ALA A 3 38.59 77.84 -44.73
C ALA A 3 37.57 77.56 -43.61
N VAL A 4 36.32 78.02 -43.77
CA VAL A 4 35.26 77.84 -42.76
C VAL A 4 34.71 76.41 -42.74
N ARG A 5 34.72 75.70 -43.88
CA ARG A 5 34.27 74.30 -43.97
C ARG A 5 35.26 73.32 -43.33
N ILE A 6 36.56 73.61 -43.38
CA ILE A 6 37.60 72.77 -42.77
C ILE A 6 37.58 72.90 -41.24
N HIS A 7 37.31 74.09 -40.71
CA HIS A 7 37.24 74.32 -39.26
C HIS A 7 36.02 73.63 -38.63
N ILE A 8 34.87 73.65 -39.31
CA ILE A 8 33.67 72.94 -38.86
C ILE A 8 33.89 71.42 -38.88
N TYR A 9 34.53 70.87 -39.92
CA TYR A 9 34.85 69.44 -39.99
C TYR A 9 35.85 68.98 -38.91
N LEU A 10 36.85 69.81 -38.59
CA LEU A 10 37.82 69.50 -37.52
C LEU A 10 37.17 69.56 -36.13
N CYS A 11 36.30 70.52 -35.86
CA CYS A 11 35.54 70.58 -34.60
C CYS A 11 34.57 69.39 -34.45
N ASP A 12 33.96 68.93 -35.55
CA ASP A 12 33.07 67.76 -35.53
C ASP A 12 33.85 66.44 -35.36
N LEU A 13 35.07 66.35 -35.89
CA LEU A 13 35.96 65.20 -35.72
C LEU A 13 36.54 65.12 -34.30
N VAL A 14 36.90 66.26 -33.70
CA VAL A 14 37.37 66.35 -32.30
C VAL A 14 36.21 66.08 -31.32
N GLY A 15 35.00 66.55 -31.64
CA GLY A 15 33.79 66.25 -30.87
C GLY A 15 33.43 64.76 -30.90
N ARG A 16 33.44 64.12 -32.08
CA ARG A 16 33.15 62.69 -32.22
C ARG A 16 34.21 61.79 -31.56
N THR A 17 35.49 62.15 -31.63
CA THR A 17 36.55 61.38 -30.95
C THR A 17 36.51 61.52 -29.43
N SER A 18 36.07 62.68 -28.91
CA SER A 18 35.85 62.89 -27.47
C SER A 18 34.65 62.07 -26.94
N ILE A 19 33.56 62.02 -27.71
CA ILE A 19 32.37 61.22 -27.37
C ILE A 19 32.72 59.72 -27.36
N VAL A 20 33.41 59.22 -28.40
CA VAL A 20 33.80 57.80 -28.47
C VAL A 20 34.73 57.41 -27.33
N LYS A 21 35.71 58.25 -26.97
CA LYS A 21 36.60 58.01 -25.82
C LYS A 21 35.85 58.02 -24.49
N SER A 22 34.89 58.93 -24.33
CA SER A 22 34.05 59.01 -23.12
C SER A 22 33.12 57.81 -23.00
N SER A 23 32.54 57.35 -24.12
CA SER A 23 31.72 56.14 -24.17
C SER A 23 32.53 54.87 -23.90
N LEU A 24 33.76 54.76 -24.42
CA LEU A 24 34.65 53.63 -24.12
C LEU A 24 35.10 53.62 -22.66
N LEU A 25 35.40 54.79 -22.08
CA LEU A 25 35.77 54.91 -20.67
C LEU A 25 34.59 54.53 -19.77
N MET A 26 33.37 54.95 -20.13
CA MET A 26 32.15 54.59 -19.40
C MET A 26 31.84 53.09 -19.51
N LEU A 27 32.06 52.47 -20.67
CA LEU A 27 31.99 51.01 -20.85
C LEU A 27 33.03 50.27 -20.00
N LEU A 28 34.27 50.77 -19.95
CA LEU A 28 35.33 50.18 -19.14
C LEU A 28 35.03 50.29 -17.64
N VAL A 29 34.52 51.44 -17.20
CA VAL A 29 34.08 51.65 -15.81
C VAL A 29 32.88 50.76 -15.49
N LEU A 30 31.93 50.57 -16.39
CA LEU A 30 30.81 49.64 -16.21
C LEU A 30 31.27 48.17 -16.17
N MET A 31 32.27 47.79 -16.97
CA MET A 31 32.86 46.44 -16.92
C MET A 31 33.63 46.18 -15.62
N LEU A 32 34.40 47.17 -15.15
CA LEU A 32 35.13 47.11 -13.88
C LEU A 32 34.18 47.12 -12.68
N MET A 33 33.11 47.92 -12.73
CA MET A 33 32.02 47.90 -11.74
C MET A 33 31.32 46.54 -11.74
N ARG A 34 31.10 45.90 -12.91
CA ARG A 34 30.51 44.56 -13.01
C ARG A 34 31.43 43.47 -12.43
N GLN A 35 32.73 43.53 -12.69
CA GLN A 35 33.71 42.59 -12.09
C GLN A 35 33.80 42.76 -10.56
N ASN A 36 33.84 43.99 -10.06
CA ASN A 36 33.87 44.25 -8.62
C ASN A 36 32.53 43.95 -7.92
N CYS A 37 31.40 44.12 -8.61
CA CYS A 37 30.09 43.74 -8.08
C CYS A 37 29.95 42.21 -8.03
N HIS A 38 30.47 41.46 -9.00
CA HIS A 38 30.55 40.00 -8.90
C HIS A 38 31.46 39.53 -7.76
N ALA A 39 32.65 40.13 -7.58
CA ALA A 39 33.58 39.73 -6.52
C ALA A 39 33.08 40.08 -5.10
N VAL A 40 32.45 41.25 -4.92
CA VAL A 40 31.94 41.71 -3.61
C VAL A 40 30.58 41.07 -3.26
N LEU A 41 29.77 40.71 -4.25
CA LEU A 41 28.54 39.92 -4.01
C LEU A 41 28.85 38.42 -3.80
N ASP A 42 29.93 37.87 -4.36
CA ASP A 42 30.36 36.50 -4.04
C ASP A 42 30.85 36.40 -2.59
N GLU A 43 31.78 37.27 -2.16
CA GLU A 43 32.35 37.17 -0.80
C GLU A 43 31.37 37.53 0.33
N ARG A 44 30.49 38.52 0.12
CA ARG A 44 29.46 38.88 1.14
C ARG A 44 28.25 37.96 1.13
N SER A 45 27.84 37.38 -0.01
CA SER A 45 26.75 36.39 -0.01
C SER A 45 27.21 35.03 0.53
N ILE A 46 28.46 34.63 0.31
CA ILE A 46 29.02 33.38 0.83
C ILE A 46 29.25 33.44 2.36
N ARG A 47 29.61 34.60 2.93
CA ARG A 47 29.81 34.73 4.39
C ARG A 47 28.55 35.05 5.20
N SER A 48 27.48 35.55 4.57
CA SER A 48 26.25 35.99 5.26
C SER A 48 25.05 35.04 5.12
N ALA A 49 25.16 33.94 4.36
CA ALA A 49 24.05 33.03 4.06
C ALA A 49 24.20 31.60 4.63
N ARG A 50 25.13 31.35 5.56
CA ARG A 50 25.04 30.14 6.40
C ARG A 50 24.24 30.49 7.64
N SER A 51 22.91 30.32 7.56
CA SER A 51 22.13 30.06 8.76
C SER A 51 22.84 28.95 9.54
N PRO A 52 22.95 29.01 10.88
CA PRO A 52 23.52 27.91 11.64
C PRO A 52 22.83 26.61 11.22
N GLU A 53 23.62 25.62 10.79
CA GLU A 53 23.09 24.33 10.37
C GLU A 53 22.18 23.79 11.48
N ARG A 54 20.91 23.60 11.15
CA ARG A 54 19.91 23.15 12.11
C ARG A 54 19.97 21.63 12.15
N TYR A 55 20.68 21.10 13.13
CA TYR A 55 20.77 19.65 13.34
C TYR A 55 19.50 19.09 13.97
N CYS A 56 19.04 17.94 13.50
CA CYS A 56 17.88 17.26 14.06
C CYS A 56 18.28 16.23 15.13
N PHE A 57 17.92 16.51 16.38
CA PHE A 57 18.18 15.63 17.53
C PHE A 57 16.96 14.83 17.98
N THR A 58 15.86 14.86 17.21
CA THR A 58 14.66 14.09 17.58
C THR A 58 14.93 12.59 17.46
N THR A 59 14.24 11.78 18.27
CA THR A 59 14.31 10.31 18.18
C THR A 59 14.03 9.81 16.76
N SER A 60 13.13 10.46 16.03
CA SER A 60 12.80 10.12 14.65
C SER A 60 13.98 10.33 13.70
N CYS A 61 14.69 11.45 13.83
CA CYS A 61 15.88 11.75 13.03
C CYS A 61 17.05 10.82 13.34
N ILE A 62 17.27 10.48 14.62
CA ILE A 62 18.32 9.53 15.01
C ILE A 62 18.02 8.14 14.44
N LYS A 63 16.76 7.69 14.52
CA LYS A 63 16.32 6.42 13.92
C LYS A 63 16.50 6.42 12.41
N ALA A 64 16.10 7.50 11.72
CA ALA A 64 16.26 7.64 10.28
C ALA A 64 17.73 7.61 9.86
N SER A 65 18.59 8.33 10.57
CA SER A 65 20.03 8.37 10.30
C SER A 65 20.66 6.98 10.45
N ARG A 66 20.31 6.26 11.52
CA ARG A 66 20.76 4.89 11.74
C ARG A 66 20.24 3.93 10.66
N TYR A 67 18.95 4.03 10.32
CA TYR A 67 18.32 3.21 9.28
C TYR A 67 19.03 3.36 7.94
N LEU A 68 19.37 4.59 7.54
CA LEU A 68 20.07 4.85 6.29
C LEU A 68 21.54 4.41 6.35
N ARG A 69 22.26 4.77 7.42
CA ARG A 69 23.72 4.61 7.49
C ARG A 69 24.18 3.17 7.64
N MET A 70 23.43 2.34 8.38
CA MET A 70 23.85 0.98 8.75
C MET A 70 24.18 0.07 7.57
N PRO A 71 23.31 -0.08 6.55
CA PRO A 71 23.56 -1.02 5.45
C PRO A 71 24.51 -0.50 4.36
N MET A 72 24.94 0.77 4.43
CA MET A 72 25.73 1.41 3.36
C MET A 72 27.18 0.91 3.30
N ASN A 73 27.63 0.58 2.10
CA ASN A 73 29.04 0.39 1.79
C ASN A 73 29.62 1.67 1.14
N LEU A 74 30.27 2.51 1.95
CA LEU A 74 30.85 3.77 1.46
C LEU A 74 32.10 3.60 0.58
N THR A 75 32.64 2.39 0.42
CA THR A 75 33.77 2.14 -0.49
C THR A 75 33.30 1.90 -1.93
N ALA A 76 32.01 1.60 -2.13
CA ALA A 76 31.43 1.45 -3.46
C ALA A 76 31.13 2.81 -4.08
N ASP A 77 31.18 2.89 -5.42
CA ASP A 77 30.79 4.09 -6.14
C ASP A 77 29.27 4.08 -6.39
N PRO A 78 28.51 5.09 -5.90
CA PRO A 78 27.06 5.17 -6.13
C PRO A 78 26.67 5.27 -7.62
N CYS A 79 27.60 5.67 -8.50
CA CYS A 79 27.37 5.79 -9.93
C CYS A 79 27.72 4.51 -10.71
N GLU A 80 28.37 3.54 -10.07
CA GLU A 80 28.65 2.21 -10.65
C GLU A 80 27.67 1.15 -10.13
N ASP A 81 27.47 1.07 -8.81
CA ASP A 81 26.50 0.17 -8.20
C ASP A 81 25.85 0.81 -6.97
N PHE A 82 24.70 1.45 -7.20
CA PHE A 82 23.99 2.11 -6.11
C PHE A 82 23.40 1.12 -5.10
N TYR A 83 23.12 -0.13 -5.49
CA TYR A 83 22.65 -1.13 -4.54
C TYR A 83 23.76 -1.53 -3.60
N GLU A 84 24.97 -1.78 -4.12
CA GLU A 84 26.13 -2.06 -3.29
C GLU A 84 26.45 -0.86 -2.37
N TYR A 85 26.43 0.37 -2.90
CA TYR A 85 26.64 1.58 -2.11
C TYR A 85 25.66 1.72 -0.93
N SER A 86 24.38 1.42 -1.17
CA SER A 86 23.32 1.64 -0.17
C SER A 86 23.03 0.43 0.72
N CYS A 87 23.23 -0.79 0.22
CA CYS A 87 22.85 -2.05 0.85
C CYS A 87 23.98 -3.07 1.02
N GLY A 88 25.21 -2.77 0.58
CA GLY A 88 26.31 -3.75 0.52
C GLY A 88 26.60 -4.46 1.85
N LEU A 89 26.45 -3.77 2.98
CA LEU A 89 26.65 -4.36 4.31
C LEU A 89 25.41 -5.09 4.86
N TRP A 90 24.26 -5.03 4.18
CA TRP A 90 23.01 -5.63 4.66
C TRP A 90 23.13 -7.14 4.85
N SER A 91 23.76 -7.83 3.91
CA SER A 91 23.87 -9.29 3.93
C SER A 91 24.74 -9.79 5.10
N GLU A 92 25.76 -9.01 5.49
CA GLU A 92 26.63 -9.28 6.64
C GLU A 92 25.93 -8.96 7.97
N LEU A 93 25.21 -7.83 8.03
CA LEU A 93 24.49 -7.39 9.23
C LEU A 93 23.26 -8.27 9.51
N ILE A 94 22.58 -8.69 8.46
CA ILE A 94 21.32 -9.45 8.49
C ILE A 94 21.49 -10.70 7.62
N PRO A 95 22.25 -11.71 8.09
CA PRO A 95 22.38 -12.98 7.39
C PRO A 95 21.03 -13.70 7.33
N VAL A 96 20.83 -14.51 6.29
CA VAL A 96 19.65 -15.39 6.20
C VAL A 96 19.69 -16.37 7.37
N LYS A 97 18.69 -16.27 8.25
CA LYS A 97 18.57 -17.12 9.44
C LYS A 97 18.14 -18.53 9.04
N GLU A 98 18.50 -19.53 9.85
CA GLU A 98 17.93 -20.87 9.75
C GLU A 98 16.39 -20.79 9.74
N GLY A 99 15.73 -21.52 8.84
CA GLY A 99 14.27 -21.47 8.70
C GLY A 99 13.71 -20.36 7.81
N TYR A 100 14.58 -19.50 7.26
CA TYR A 100 14.19 -18.41 6.37
C TYR A 100 14.82 -18.58 4.98
N ALA A 101 14.05 -18.24 3.95
CA ALA A 101 14.52 -18.25 2.56
C ALA A 101 15.16 -16.91 2.14
N ALA A 102 14.75 -15.83 2.80
CA ALA A 102 15.23 -14.48 2.58
C ALA A 102 15.04 -13.60 3.83
N MET A 103 15.83 -12.51 3.89
CA MET A 103 15.69 -11.43 4.88
C MET A 103 15.57 -10.10 4.13
N LEU A 104 14.41 -9.45 4.23
CA LEU A 104 14.09 -8.22 3.50
C LEU A 104 13.91 -7.04 4.46
N SER A 105 14.49 -5.89 4.12
CA SER A 105 14.36 -4.66 4.91
C SER A 105 12.90 -4.21 5.05
N SER A 106 12.12 -4.28 3.97
CA SER A 106 10.69 -3.96 3.94
C SER A 106 9.84 -4.79 4.91
N TYR A 107 10.34 -5.92 5.42
CA TYR A 107 9.63 -6.78 6.38
C TYR A 107 9.93 -6.44 7.84
N THR A 108 10.85 -5.52 8.14
CA THR A 108 11.11 -5.09 9.52
C THR A 108 9.87 -4.53 10.24
N PRO A 109 8.91 -3.83 9.60
CA PRO A 109 7.65 -3.47 10.25
C PRO A 109 6.78 -4.69 10.60
N LEU A 110 6.81 -5.75 9.77
CA LEU A 110 6.11 -7.00 10.05
C LEU A 110 6.69 -7.71 11.28
N ASP A 111 8.00 -7.61 11.53
CA ASP A 111 8.60 -8.16 12.75
C ASP A 111 8.11 -7.45 14.01
N LYS A 112 7.90 -6.12 13.97
CA LYS A 112 7.27 -5.39 15.07
C LYS A 112 5.83 -5.86 15.30
N ILE A 113 5.06 -6.06 14.23
CA ILE A 113 3.70 -6.60 14.30
C ILE A 113 3.69 -7.99 14.95
N ARG A 114 4.61 -8.88 14.57
CA ARG A 114 4.76 -10.22 15.16
C ARG A 114 5.00 -10.14 16.67
N VAL A 115 5.86 -9.23 17.12
CA VAL A 115 6.15 -9.02 18.55
C VAL A 115 4.93 -8.49 19.30
N LEU A 116 4.24 -7.50 18.75
CA LEU A 116 3.03 -6.93 19.36
C LEU A 116 1.91 -7.97 19.47
N LEU A 117 1.65 -8.71 18.38
CA LEU A 117 0.64 -9.76 18.37
C LEU A 117 0.98 -10.86 19.39
N LYS A 118 2.25 -11.28 19.48
CA LYS A 118 2.72 -12.22 20.51
C LYS A 118 2.41 -11.69 21.92
N GLN A 119 2.78 -10.44 22.22
CA GLN A 119 2.55 -9.86 23.55
C GLN A 119 1.05 -9.77 23.88
N PHE A 120 0.23 -9.40 22.90
CA PHE A 120 -1.22 -9.35 23.03
C PHE A 120 -1.81 -10.73 23.35
N LEU A 121 -1.44 -11.76 22.59
CA LEU A 121 -1.93 -13.14 22.79
C LEU A 121 -1.49 -13.72 24.14
N ILE A 122 -0.27 -13.42 24.61
CA ILE A 122 0.19 -13.85 25.95
C ILE A 122 -0.65 -13.19 27.05
N LYS A 123 -0.93 -11.88 26.95
CA LYS A 123 -1.76 -11.16 27.94
C LYS A 123 -3.17 -11.73 28.03
N LEU A 124 -3.78 -12.03 26.88
CA LEU A 124 -5.12 -12.64 26.82
C LEU A 124 -5.20 -13.97 27.56
N SER A 125 -4.11 -14.71 27.68
CA SER A 125 -4.08 -15.99 28.42
C SER A 125 -4.44 -15.83 29.91
N ASN A 126 -4.39 -14.61 30.45
CA ASN A 126 -4.73 -14.31 31.84
C ASN A 126 -6.18 -13.84 32.01
N GLU A 127 -6.94 -13.70 30.92
CA GLU A 127 -8.32 -13.21 30.91
C GLU A 127 -9.27 -14.30 30.36
N LYS A 128 -10.55 -14.28 30.76
CA LYS A 128 -11.56 -15.14 30.11
C LYS A 128 -11.77 -14.61 28.69
N THR A 129 -11.48 -15.45 27.69
CA THR A 129 -11.72 -15.10 26.28
C THR A 129 -13.22 -15.02 25.98
N ALA A 130 -13.66 -13.91 25.39
CA ALA A 130 -15.03 -13.76 24.90
C ALA A 130 -15.27 -14.69 23.69
N ASN A 131 -16.55 -15.01 23.41
CA ASN A 131 -16.93 -15.76 22.21
C ASN A 131 -17.03 -14.82 20.99
N ASP A 132 -15.91 -14.22 20.59
CA ASP A 132 -15.80 -13.23 19.53
C ASP A 132 -14.58 -13.51 18.62
N SER A 133 -14.31 -12.64 17.64
CA SER A 133 -13.17 -12.80 16.72
C SER A 133 -11.80 -12.83 17.43
N ILE A 134 -11.66 -12.17 18.57
CA ILE A 134 -10.42 -12.18 19.35
C ILE A 134 -10.29 -13.50 20.12
N GLY A 135 -11.40 -14.01 20.66
CA GLY A 135 -11.48 -15.36 21.23
C GLY A 135 -11.12 -16.44 20.21
N LEU A 136 -11.65 -16.34 18.99
CA LEU A 136 -11.29 -17.22 17.87
C LEU A 136 -9.78 -17.19 17.58
N LEU A 137 -9.21 -15.98 17.48
CA LEU A 137 -7.77 -15.80 17.24
C LEU A 137 -6.92 -16.47 18.33
N LYS A 138 -7.32 -16.34 19.60
CA LYS A 138 -6.65 -16.97 20.74
C LYS A 138 -6.81 -18.49 20.74
N LEU A 139 -8.01 -18.99 20.46
CA LEU A 139 -8.30 -20.42 20.39
C LEU A 139 -7.40 -21.12 19.35
N VAL A 140 -7.28 -20.52 18.15
CA VAL A 140 -6.43 -21.05 17.09
C VAL A 140 -4.94 -20.92 17.45
N TYR A 141 -4.54 -19.83 18.10
CA TYR A 141 -3.18 -19.68 18.62
C TYR A 141 -2.81 -20.79 19.61
N ASP A 142 -3.68 -21.07 20.59
CA ASP A 142 -3.41 -22.06 21.63
C ASP A 142 -3.33 -23.47 21.05
N ALA A 143 -4.28 -23.83 20.17
CA ALA A 143 -4.23 -25.10 19.46
C ALA A 143 -2.95 -25.23 18.63
N CYS A 144 -2.51 -24.12 17.99
CA CYS A 144 -1.24 -24.12 17.27
C CYS A 144 -0.05 -24.29 18.22
N MET A 145 -0.02 -23.67 19.39
CA MET A 145 1.11 -23.75 20.30
C MET A 145 1.24 -25.09 21.04
N ASP A 146 0.16 -25.88 21.12
CA ASP A 146 0.13 -27.18 21.81
C ASP A 146 0.77 -28.30 20.97
N GLU A 147 2.11 -28.38 21.01
CA GLU A 147 2.89 -29.40 20.29
C GLU A 147 2.59 -30.82 20.81
N ASP A 148 2.41 -31.00 22.12
CA ASP A 148 2.10 -32.30 22.73
C ASP A 148 0.77 -32.87 22.20
N ALA A 149 -0.27 -32.04 22.10
CA ALA A 149 -1.55 -32.46 21.53
C ALA A 149 -1.43 -32.82 20.04
N ILE A 150 -0.62 -32.08 19.28
CA ILE A 150 -0.38 -32.34 17.86
C ILE A 150 0.38 -33.65 17.67
N GLU A 151 1.46 -33.86 18.42
CA GLU A 151 2.27 -35.09 18.37
C GLU A 151 1.45 -36.31 18.81
N LYS A 152 0.68 -36.19 19.89
CA LYS A 152 -0.21 -37.25 20.38
C LYS A 152 -1.32 -37.58 19.38
N ALA A 153 -1.85 -36.59 18.68
CA ALA A 153 -2.87 -36.82 17.65
C ALA A 153 -2.28 -37.51 16.42
N GLY A 154 -1.02 -37.22 16.08
CA GLY A 154 -0.33 -37.79 14.92
C GLY A 154 -1.13 -37.60 13.63
N SER A 155 -1.17 -38.62 12.78
CA SER A 155 -1.94 -38.61 11.52
C SER A 155 -3.43 -38.96 11.70
N LYS A 156 -3.91 -39.21 12.93
CA LYS A 156 -5.30 -39.64 13.16
C LYS A 156 -6.34 -38.60 12.72
N PRO A 157 -6.18 -37.28 12.97
CA PRO A 157 -7.11 -36.27 12.47
C PRO A 157 -7.24 -36.29 10.94
N LEU A 158 -6.13 -36.48 10.24
CA LEU A 158 -6.09 -36.65 8.78
C LEU A 158 -6.94 -37.85 8.34
N PHE A 159 -6.71 -39.02 8.94
CA PHE A 159 -7.48 -40.22 8.59
C PHE A 159 -8.98 -40.08 8.89
N ASN A 160 -9.34 -39.52 10.04
CA ASN A 160 -10.74 -39.28 10.40
C ASN A 160 -11.43 -38.33 9.42
N LEU A 161 -10.72 -37.30 8.96
CA LEU A 161 -11.20 -36.34 7.99
C LEU A 161 -11.36 -36.98 6.60
N LEU A 162 -10.37 -37.78 6.15
CA LEU A 162 -10.47 -38.56 4.92
C LEU A 162 -11.67 -39.52 4.97
N ASP A 163 -11.84 -40.25 6.07
CA ASP A 163 -12.96 -41.18 6.25
C ASP A 163 -14.33 -40.47 6.26
N ARG A 164 -14.40 -39.25 6.83
CA ARG A 164 -15.62 -38.43 6.80
C ARG A 164 -15.98 -38.01 5.37
N LEU A 165 -15.00 -37.69 4.53
CA LEU A 165 -15.24 -37.07 3.21
C LEU A 165 -15.37 -38.06 2.07
N PHE A 166 -14.51 -39.07 2.05
CA PHE A 166 -14.57 -40.14 1.06
C PHE A 166 -15.57 -41.23 1.49
N GLY A 167 -15.96 -41.26 2.76
CA GLY A 167 -16.85 -42.27 3.31
C GLY A 167 -16.14 -43.61 3.51
N LYS A 168 -16.76 -44.51 4.27
CA LYS A 168 -16.16 -45.82 4.63
C LYS A 168 -15.86 -46.71 3.41
N THR A 169 -16.52 -46.47 2.28
CA THR A 169 -16.38 -47.22 1.01
C THR A 169 -15.17 -46.77 0.17
N LEU A 170 -14.69 -45.54 0.36
CA LEU A 170 -13.53 -44.97 -0.35
C LEU A 170 -12.38 -44.66 0.62
N ARG A 171 -12.24 -45.45 1.69
CA ARG A 171 -11.06 -45.40 2.55
C ARG A 171 -9.82 -45.34 1.68
N LEU A 172 -8.93 -44.39 1.94
CA LEU A 172 -7.74 -44.15 1.12
C LEU A 172 -6.96 -45.45 0.83
N LYS A 173 -6.89 -46.35 1.81
CA LYS A 173 -6.36 -47.72 1.67
C LYS A 173 -7.06 -48.53 0.56
N VAL A 174 -8.38 -48.62 0.62
CA VAL A 174 -9.23 -49.32 -0.35
C VAL A 174 -9.18 -48.67 -1.72
N PHE A 175 -9.09 -47.34 -1.76
CA PHE A 175 -8.98 -46.52 -2.96
C PHE A 175 -7.64 -46.69 -3.68
N LEU A 176 -6.54 -46.88 -2.95
CA LEU A 176 -5.22 -47.17 -3.53
C LEU A 176 -5.11 -48.62 -4.02
N GLN A 177 -5.80 -49.56 -3.37
CA GLN A 177 -5.65 -51.00 -3.60
C GLN A 177 -6.65 -51.61 -4.59
N ASN A 178 -7.86 -51.08 -4.72
CA ASN A 178 -8.92 -51.75 -5.47
C ASN A 178 -9.32 -51.02 -6.77
N ASN A 179 -8.92 -51.57 -7.91
CA ASN A 179 -9.25 -51.04 -9.24
C ASN A 179 -10.77 -51.12 -9.56
N HIS A 180 -11.52 -52.01 -8.89
CA HIS A 180 -12.92 -52.31 -9.24
C HIS A 180 -13.97 -51.46 -8.51
N LEU A 181 -13.61 -50.78 -7.40
CA LEU A 181 -14.56 -49.96 -6.65
C LEU A 181 -14.94 -48.65 -7.36
N GLN A 182 -14.16 -48.26 -8.37
CA GLN A 182 -14.31 -47.00 -9.11
C GLN A 182 -15.07 -47.18 -10.44
N ASP A 183 -15.04 -48.39 -11.04
CA ASP A 183 -15.84 -48.74 -12.23
C ASP A 183 -17.34 -48.89 -11.93
N ASN A 184 -17.71 -49.06 -10.65
CA ASN A 184 -19.11 -49.21 -10.22
C ASN A 184 -19.85 -47.88 -9.99
N GLY A 185 -19.33 -46.73 -10.45
CA GLY A 185 -20.10 -45.49 -10.60
C GLY A 185 -20.61 -44.81 -9.32
N LYS A 186 -19.98 -45.01 -8.15
CA LYS A 186 -20.51 -44.46 -6.88
C LYS A 186 -20.10 -43.03 -6.55
N VAL A 187 -18.94 -42.54 -6.99
CA VAL A 187 -18.47 -41.16 -6.71
C VAL A 187 -17.85 -40.54 -7.95
N PRO A 188 -18.44 -39.47 -8.53
CA PRO A 188 -17.90 -38.79 -9.70
C PRO A 188 -16.54 -38.10 -9.45
N ILE A 189 -15.68 -38.02 -10.47
CA ILE A 189 -14.39 -37.28 -10.38
C ILE A 189 -14.66 -35.80 -10.07
N GLU A 190 -15.70 -35.24 -10.69
CA GLU A 190 -16.19 -33.87 -10.51
C GLU A 190 -16.49 -33.57 -9.04
N TYR A 191 -17.16 -34.48 -8.34
CA TYR A 191 -17.44 -34.35 -6.92
C TYR A 191 -16.14 -34.28 -6.10
N LEU A 192 -15.17 -35.14 -6.40
CA LEU A 192 -13.90 -35.15 -5.68
C LEU A 192 -13.08 -33.89 -5.93
N VAL A 193 -13.00 -33.42 -7.19
CA VAL A 193 -12.32 -32.17 -7.53
C VAL A 193 -12.97 -31.00 -6.79
N ALA A 194 -14.31 -30.93 -6.77
CA ALA A 194 -15.06 -29.90 -6.05
C ALA A 194 -14.86 -29.96 -4.54
N LYS A 195 -14.88 -31.17 -3.95
CA LYS A 195 -14.67 -31.36 -2.51
C LYS A 195 -13.25 -31.06 -2.07
N LEU A 196 -12.25 -31.44 -2.86
CA LEU A 196 -10.85 -31.11 -2.56
C LEU A 196 -10.63 -29.61 -2.50
N TRP A 197 -11.29 -28.85 -3.36
CA TRP A 197 -11.24 -27.40 -3.29
C TRP A 197 -12.09 -26.85 -2.13
N THR A 198 -13.38 -27.16 -2.05
CA THR A 198 -14.30 -26.59 -1.05
C THR A 198 -13.99 -26.93 0.40
N ALA A 199 -13.38 -28.10 0.67
CA ALA A 199 -13.05 -28.53 2.02
C ALA A 199 -11.60 -28.25 2.43
N PHE A 200 -10.67 -28.15 1.46
CA PHE A 200 -9.23 -28.12 1.77
C PHE A 200 -8.45 -27.00 1.10
N SER A 201 -9.09 -26.24 0.21
CA SER A 201 -8.42 -25.30 -0.68
C SER A 201 -7.31 -26.00 -1.51
N VAL A 202 -7.57 -27.24 -1.95
CA VAL A 202 -6.65 -28.02 -2.79
C VAL A 202 -7.11 -27.94 -4.24
N SER A 203 -6.41 -27.12 -5.02
CA SER A 203 -6.54 -27.15 -6.48
C SER A 203 -5.84 -28.39 -7.05
N THR A 204 -6.52 -29.09 -7.94
CA THR A 204 -6.02 -30.35 -8.53
C THR A 204 -5.95 -30.29 -10.05
N LEU A 205 -7.08 -30.39 -10.76
CA LEU A 205 -7.18 -30.32 -12.21
C LEU A 205 -7.54 -28.90 -12.70
N VAL A 206 -8.18 -28.12 -11.85
CA VAL A 206 -8.62 -26.75 -12.13
C VAL A 206 -8.36 -25.90 -10.89
N SER A 207 -7.92 -24.66 -11.07
CA SER A 207 -7.91 -23.66 -10.01
C SER A 207 -9.19 -22.85 -10.07
N LEU A 208 -9.68 -22.47 -8.89
CA LEU A 208 -10.90 -21.72 -8.73
C LEU A 208 -10.60 -20.52 -7.85
N ASP A 209 -11.12 -19.37 -8.28
CA ASP A 209 -11.08 -18.13 -7.51
C ASP A 209 -12.39 -17.36 -7.73
N VAL A 210 -12.65 -16.39 -6.88
CA VAL A 210 -13.77 -15.45 -7.05
C VAL A 210 -13.18 -14.05 -7.10
N SER A 211 -13.30 -13.43 -8.27
CA SER A 211 -12.76 -12.10 -8.55
C SER A 211 -13.84 -11.20 -9.15
N PRO A 212 -13.67 -9.87 -9.14
CA PRO A 212 -14.55 -8.99 -9.91
C PRO A 212 -14.66 -9.46 -11.37
N ASP A 213 -15.86 -9.39 -11.97
CA ASP A 213 -16.02 -9.57 -13.42
C ASP A 213 -15.28 -8.43 -14.11
N GLN A 214 -14.33 -8.75 -14.99
CA GLN A 214 -13.53 -7.72 -15.65
C GLN A 214 -14.38 -6.82 -16.54
N ASN A 215 -15.53 -7.25 -17.06
CA ASN A 215 -16.44 -6.37 -17.83
C ASN A 215 -17.50 -5.67 -16.96
N ASN A 216 -17.65 -6.08 -15.70
CA ASN A 216 -18.54 -5.47 -14.73
C ASN A 216 -17.96 -5.61 -13.31
N ALA A 217 -17.01 -4.74 -12.97
CA ALA A 217 -16.29 -4.79 -11.70
C ALA A 217 -17.17 -4.56 -10.46
N SER A 218 -18.46 -4.23 -10.63
CA SER A 218 -19.41 -4.09 -9.53
C SER A 218 -19.93 -5.44 -8.98
N ILE A 219 -19.63 -6.54 -9.66
CA ILE A 219 -20.04 -7.89 -9.23
C ILE A 219 -18.84 -8.84 -9.26
N SER A 220 -18.85 -9.83 -8.38
CA SER A 220 -17.85 -10.90 -8.39
C SER A 220 -18.33 -12.09 -9.23
N MET A 221 -17.42 -12.73 -9.96
CA MET A 221 -17.67 -13.87 -10.82
C MET A 221 -16.71 -15.02 -10.48
N LEU A 222 -17.16 -16.26 -10.75
CA LEU A 222 -16.31 -17.42 -10.65
C LEU A 222 -15.26 -17.44 -11.76
N LEU A 223 -13.99 -17.53 -11.35
CA LEU A 223 -12.82 -17.63 -12.20
C LEU A 223 -12.31 -19.08 -12.21
N LEU A 224 -12.14 -19.67 -13.39
CA LEU A 224 -11.47 -20.96 -13.54
C LEU A 224 -10.13 -20.77 -14.24
N GLY A 225 -9.08 -21.29 -13.63
CA GLY A 225 -7.72 -21.25 -14.16
C GLY A 225 -7.11 -22.65 -14.26
N LYS A 226 -5.88 -22.67 -14.76
CA LYS A 226 -5.09 -23.90 -14.86
C LYS A 226 -4.81 -24.58 -13.52
N ALA A 227 -4.52 -25.89 -13.56
CA ALA A 227 -4.11 -26.65 -12.39
C ALA A 227 -2.86 -26.06 -11.73
N SER A 228 -2.80 -26.16 -10.40
CA SER A 228 -1.61 -25.92 -9.59
C SER A 228 -0.99 -27.26 -9.16
N PRO A 229 -0.21 -27.92 -10.04
CA PRO A 229 0.49 -29.15 -9.71
C PRO A 229 1.46 -28.92 -8.54
N ALA A 230 1.87 -30.01 -7.89
CA ALA A 230 2.72 -29.92 -6.72
C ALA A 230 4.09 -29.31 -7.05
N LEU A 231 4.57 -29.49 -8.27
CA LEU A 231 5.80 -28.90 -8.81
C LEU A 231 5.53 -28.33 -10.20
N ARG A 232 6.25 -27.26 -10.58
CA ARG A 232 6.24 -26.75 -11.96
C ARG A 232 6.95 -27.75 -12.87
N PHE A 233 6.57 -27.78 -14.16
CA PHE A 233 7.18 -28.68 -15.14
C PHE A 233 8.71 -28.55 -15.19
N SER A 234 9.23 -27.31 -15.20
CA SER A 234 10.67 -27.01 -15.21
C SER A 234 11.43 -27.49 -13.97
N SER A 235 10.73 -27.79 -12.87
CA SER A 235 11.32 -28.26 -11.62
C SER A 235 11.51 -29.78 -11.58
N PHE A 236 10.94 -30.55 -12.52
CA PHE A 236 11.10 -32.01 -12.57
C PHE A 236 12.44 -32.43 -13.18
N SER A 237 13.56 -32.07 -12.53
CA SER A 237 14.87 -32.68 -12.84
C SER A 237 14.87 -34.16 -12.49
N GLN A 238 15.84 -34.93 -13.01
CA GLN A 238 15.91 -36.36 -12.67
C GLN A 238 16.08 -36.60 -11.16
N SER A 239 16.86 -35.77 -10.47
CA SER A 239 17.05 -35.88 -9.03
C SER A 239 15.77 -35.58 -8.25
N ILE A 240 15.04 -34.53 -8.63
CA ILE A 240 13.77 -34.16 -7.98
C ILE A 240 12.70 -35.22 -8.24
N ARG A 241 12.61 -35.77 -9.47
CA ARG A 241 11.71 -36.89 -9.79
C ARG A 241 11.98 -38.10 -8.90
N ASN A 242 13.26 -38.46 -8.73
CA ASN A 242 13.64 -39.62 -7.91
C ASN A 242 13.25 -39.42 -6.44
N GLU A 243 13.53 -38.26 -5.84
CA GLU A 243 13.16 -37.99 -4.44
C GLU A 243 11.63 -37.88 -4.28
N TYR A 244 10.94 -37.25 -5.23
CA TYR A 244 9.49 -37.13 -5.18
C TYR A 244 8.78 -38.49 -5.28
N SER A 245 9.25 -39.34 -6.20
CA SER A 245 8.81 -40.73 -6.34
C SER A 245 9.08 -41.53 -5.05
N LYS A 246 10.27 -41.39 -4.46
CA LYS A 246 10.62 -42.06 -3.20
C LYS A 246 9.69 -41.67 -2.05
N THR A 247 9.33 -40.38 -1.94
CA THR A 247 8.34 -39.91 -0.95
C THR A 247 6.96 -40.51 -1.22
N MET A 248 6.49 -40.49 -2.47
CA MET A 248 5.22 -41.14 -2.84
C MET A 248 5.20 -42.62 -2.46
N LYS A 249 6.26 -43.37 -2.78
CA LYS A 249 6.38 -44.81 -2.46
C LYS A 249 6.30 -45.06 -0.96
N LYS A 250 7.07 -44.31 -0.17
CA LYS A 250 7.07 -44.43 1.30
C LYS A 250 5.68 -44.15 1.87
N THR A 251 5.00 -43.11 1.38
CA THR A 251 3.69 -42.71 1.86
C THR A 251 2.61 -43.73 1.46
N PHE A 252 2.59 -44.20 0.22
CA PHE A 252 1.66 -45.24 -0.21
C PHE A 252 1.89 -46.57 0.51
N ALA A 253 3.14 -46.97 0.75
CA ALA A 253 3.47 -48.15 1.55
C ALA A 253 2.90 -48.04 2.97
N ALA A 254 3.15 -46.92 3.66
CA ALA A 254 2.62 -46.67 5.00
C ALA A 254 1.09 -46.68 5.06
N LEU A 255 0.42 -46.22 4.00
CA LEU A 255 -1.04 -46.25 3.88
C LEU A 255 -1.59 -47.65 3.55
N SER A 256 -0.77 -48.51 2.94
CA SER A 256 -1.16 -49.87 2.53
C SER A 256 -1.01 -50.93 3.64
N ASP A 257 -0.05 -50.77 4.56
CA ASP A 257 0.35 -51.79 5.54
C ASP A 257 -0.44 -51.81 6.88
N SER A 258 -1.46 -50.95 7.06
CA SER A 258 -2.30 -51.00 8.28
C SER A 258 -3.42 -52.04 8.16
N GLU A 259 -3.11 -53.27 8.58
CA GLU A 259 -3.97 -54.46 8.78
C GLU A 259 -4.39 -55.26 7.51
N HIS A 260 -3.66 -56.35 7.28
CA HIS A 260 -3.95 -57.52 6.40
C HIS A 260 -3.74 -57.33 4.88
N PRO A 261 -2.68 -57.96 4.31
CA PRO A 261 -2.52 -58.10 2.87
C PRO A 261 -3.43 -59.24 2.40
N ASN A 262 -4.58 -58.92 1.79
CA ASN A 262 -5.23 -59.88 0.91
C ASN A 262 -4.50 -59.85 -0.43
N ASN A 263 -4.00 -61.02 -0.83
CA ASN A 263 -3.17 -61.34 -2.00
C ASN A 263 -3.82 -61.08 -3.38
N ASP A 264 -4.74 -60.12 -3.51
CA ASP A 264 -5.57 -59.95 -4.72
C ASP A 264 -5.39 -58.59 -5.42
N THR A 265 -4.28 -57.90 -5.19
CA THR A 265 -3.96 -56.62 -5.85
C THR A 265 -2.82 -56.78 -6.85
N THR A 266 -3.15 -56.68 -8.14
CA THR A 266 -2.30 -56.98 -9.31
C THR A 266 -1.27 -55.92 -9.73
N ASN A 267 -1.10 -54.79 -9.01
CA ASN A 267 -0.08 -53.77 -9.36
C ASN A 267 0.86 -53.51 -8.17
N SER A 268 2.16 -53.42 -8.44
CA SER A 268 3.15 -53.02 -7.44
C SER A 268 2.98 -51.54 -7.04
N ILE A 269 3.39 -51.16 -5.82
CA ILE A 269 3.41 -49.74 -5.38
C ILE A 269 4.24 -48.89 -6.37
N ASP A 270 5.28 -49.47 -6.96
CA ASP A 270 6.12 -48.82 -7.96
C ASP A 270 5.32 -48.41 -9.19
N GLU A 271 4.51 -49.30 -9.77
CA GLU A 271 3.64 -48.97 -10.91
C GLU A 271 2.63 -47.87 -10.57
N ILE A 272 2.03 -47.91 -9.38
CA ILE A 272 1.07 -46.89 -8.93
C ILE A 272 1.74 -45.52 -8.88
N VAL A 273 2.95 -45.46 -8.32
CA VAL A 273 3.71 -44.21 -8.21
C VAL A 273 4.13 -43.69 -9.58
N GLU A 274 4.59 -44.57 -10.47
CA GLU A 274 4.97 -44.19 -11.83
C GLU A 274 3.78 -43.61 -12.61
N GLU A 275 2.61 -44.27 -12.56
CA GLU A 275 1.39 -43.78 -13.22
C GLU A 275 0.95 -42.39 -12.70
N VAL A 276 0.97 -42.18 -11.37
CA VAL A 276 0.58 -40.90 -10.76
C VAL A 276 1.59 -39.81 -11.10
N LEU A 277 2.88 -40.13 -11.05
CA LEU A 277 3.96 -39.19 -11.35
C LEU A 277 3.93 -38.77 -12.82
N ASP A 278 3.76 -39.71 -13.75
CA ASP A 278 3.66 -39.42 -15.19
C ASP A 278 2.45 -38.56 -15.52
N PHE A 279 1.31 -38.83 -14.87
CA PHE A 279 0.13 -37.99 -14.99
C PHE A 279 0.37 -36.56 -14.46
N GLU A 280 1.00 -36.41 -13.29
CA GLU A 280 1.31 -35.10 -12.72
C GLU A 280 2.30 -34.31 -13.58
N ILE A 281 3.33 -34.98 -14.14
CA ILE A 281 4.28 -34.35 -15.08
C ILE A 281 3.55 -33.89 -16.35
N SER A 282 2.69 -34.73 -16.91
CA SER A 282 1.88 -34.40 -18.09
C SER A 282 0.95 -33.21 -17.82
N LEU A 283 0.32 -33.18 -16.64
CA LEU A 283 -0.52 -32.08 -16.20
C LEU A 283 0.29 -30.79 -16.03
N ALA A 284 1.47 -30.86 -15.40
CA ALA A 284 2.37 -29.72 -15.24
C ALA A 284 2.86 -29.17 -16.59
N GLN A 285 3.10 -30.05 -17.56
CA GLN A 285 3.48 -29.66 -18.91
C GLN A 285 2.37 -28.86 -19.58
N ILE A 286 1.12 -29.35 -19.57
CA ILE A 286 0.00 -28.65 -20.21
C ILE A 286 -0.40 -27.34 -19.50
N SER A 287 -0.10 -27.21 -18.20
CA SER A 287 -0.24 -25.97 -17.40
C SER A 287 0.80 -24.89 -17.72
N THR A 288 1.81 -25.19 -18.55
CA THR A 288 2.76 -24.18 -19.02
C THR A 288 2.06 -23.26 -20.02
N ALA A 289 2.08 -21.95 -19.75
CA ALA A 289 1.42 -20.96 -20.61
C ALA A 289 2.14 -20.87 -21.96
N THR A 290 1.35 -20.99 -23.03
CA THR A 290 1.76 -20.77 -24.43
C THR A 290 1.71 -19.27 -24.77
N GLY A 291 2.23 -18.86 -25.94
CA GLY A 291 2.40 -17.44 -26.33
C GLY A 291 1.24 -16.52 -25.95
N GLU A 292 0.07 -16.68 -26.57
CA GLU A 292 -1.12 -15.85 -26.32
C GLU A 292 -1.65 -15.94 -24.88
N GLU A 293 -1.44 -17.06 -24.18
CA GLU A 293 -1.86 -17.24 -22.77
C GLU A 293 -1.01 -16.41 -21.78
N ARG A 294 0.11 -15.85 -22.24
CA ARG A 294 0.95 -14.91 -21.46
C ARG A 294 0.49 -13.46 -21.60
N ASP A 295 -0.27 -13.15 -22.65
CA ASP A 295 -0.81 -11.81 -22.86
C ASP A 295 -2.00 -11.60 -21.91
N GLN A 296 -1.86 -10.68 -20.97
CA GLN A 296 -2.89 -10.42 -19.96
C GLN A 296 -4.21 -9.92 -20.59
N ALA A 297 -4.12 -9.22 -21.72
CA ALA A 297 -5.28 -8.74 -22.48
C ALA A 297 -6.18 -9.88 -22.98
N ASN A 298 -5.59 -11.05 -23.21
CA ASN A 298 -6.26 -12.23 -23.73
C ASN A 298 -6.67 -13.25 -22.64
N ARG A 299 -6.63 -12.88 -21.36
CA ARG A 299 -6.98 -13.81 -20.25
C ARG A 299 -8.42 -13.73 -19.80
N TYR A 300 -9.25 -12.90 -20.41
CA TYR A 300 -10.68 -12.82 -20.09
C TYR A 300 -11.51 -13.58 -21.13
N HIS A 301 -12.13 -14.68 -20.69
CA HIS A 301 -13.06 -15.46 -21.51
C HIS A 301 -14.30 -15.77 -20.69
N LYS A 302 -15.26 -14.84 -20.70
CA LYS A 302 -16.60 -15.10 -20.16
C LYS A 302 -17.37 -16.00 -21.11
N ILE A 303 -17.56 -17.25 -20.70
CA ILE A 303 -18.26 -18.27 -21.49
C ILE A 303 -19.38 -18.91 -20.67
N THR A 304 -20.35 -19.50 -21.37
CA THR A 304 -21.40 -20.29 -20.75
C THR A 304 -20.89 -21.66 -20.32
N ILE A 305 -21.57 -22.31 -19.38
CA ILE A 305 -21.22 -23.68 -18.98
C ILE A 305 -21.34 -24.66 -20.15
N GLU A 306 -22.29 -24.44 -21.06
CA GLU A 306 -22.45 -25.23 -22.28
C GLU A 306 -21.22 -25.11 -23.21
N GLN A 307 -20.70 -23.90 -23.38
CA GLN A 307 -19.48 -23.66 -24.16
C GLN A 307 -18.26 -24.30 -23.50
N LEU A 308 -18.15 -24.25 -22.17
CA LEU A 308 -17.09 -24.94 -21.43
C LEU A 308 -17.21 -26.45 -21.59
N GLN A 309 -18.44 -27.00 -21.52
CA GLN A 309 -18.70 -28.42 -21.72
C GLN A 309 -18.33 -28.89 -23.14
N ALA A 310 -18.49 -28.04 -24.15
CA ALA A 310 -18.09 -28.35 -25.53
C ALA A 310 -16.56 -28.51 -25.70
N THR A 311 -15.74 -28.16 -24.71
CA THR A 311 -14.28 -28.32 -24.78
C THR A 311 -13.80 -29.75 -24.53
N GLY A 312 -14.67 -30.67 -24.08
CA GLY A 312 -14.32 -32.07 -23.81
C GLY A 312 -15.45 -32.90 -23.22
N ASN A 313 -15.34 -34.23 -23.34
CA ASN A 313 -16.47 -35.14 -23.05
C ASN A 313 -16.41 -35.84 -21.69
N LYS A 314 -15.22 -35.97 -21.08
CA LYS A 314 -15.02 -36.81 -19.90
C LYS A 314 -15.28 -36.13 -18.55
N PHE A 315 -15.12 -34.81 -18.47
CA PHE A 315 -15.38 -34.05 -17.24
C PHE A 315 -16.66 -33.24 -17.40
N ASN A 316 -17.63 -33.48 -16.52
CA ASN A 316 -18.92 -32.81 -16.55
C ASN A 316 -18.89 -31.52 -15.71
N TRP A 317 -18.76 -30.37 -16.36
CA TRP A 317 -18.66 -29.07 -15.70
C TRP A 317 -19.94 -28.70 -14.95
N THR A 318 -21.11 -29.10 -15.46
CA THR A 318 -22.40 -28.88 -14.78
C THR A 318 -22.44 -29.62 -13.46
N VAL A 319 -22.04 -30.90 -13.42
CA VAL A 319 -21.98 -31.70 -12.18
C VAL A 319 -20.94 -31.13 -11.23
N PHE A 320 -19.77 -30.72 -11.73
CA PHE A 320 -18.74 -30.08 -10.93
C PHE A 320 -19.27 -28.81 -10.23
N LEU A 321 -19.91 -27.92 -10.97
CA LEU A 321 -20.43 -26.65 -10.44
C LEU A 321 -21.63 -26.83 -9.50
N GLN A 322 -22.41 -27.91 -9.62
CA GLN A 322 -23.44 -28.25 -8.63
C GLN A 322 -22.87 -28.45 -7.22
N PHE A 323 -21.63 -28.94 -7.11
CA PHE A 323 -20.95 -29.10 -5.82
C PHE A 323 -20.19 -27.86 -5.35
N ILE A 324 -20.13 -26.81 -6.18
CA ILE A 324 -19.52 -25.52 -5.86
C ILE A 324 -20.62 -24.46 -5.64
N LYS A 325 -21.17 -23.97 -6.75
CA LYS A 325 -22.30 -23.05 -6.85
C LYS A 325 -22.78 -23.11 -8.30
N PRO A 326 -24.05 -23.44 -8.57
CA PRO A 326 -24.60 -23.35 -9.91
C PRO A 326 -24.50 -21.91 -10.43
N VAL A 327 -23.86 -21.73 -11.58
CA VAL A 327 -23.68 -20.45 -12.26
C VAL A 327 -23.92 -20.63 -13.76
N GLU A 328 -24.38 -19.59 -14.42
CA GLU A 328 -24.62 -19.60 -15.88
C GLU A 328 -23.33 -19.35 -16.68
N HIS A 329 -22.45 -18.51 -16.13
CA HIS A 329 -21.23 -18.04 -16.76
C HIS A 329 -20.04 -18.20 -15.83
N VAL A 330 -18.87 -18.46 -16.42
CA VAL A 330 -17.57 -18.44 -15.75
C VAL A 330 -16.57 -17.66 -16.59
N ASN A 331 -15.58 -17.06 -15.93
CA ASN A 331 -14.42 -16.51 -16.62
C ASN A 331 -13.31 -17.56 -16.69
N ILE A 332 -12.81 -17.88 -17.88
CA ILE A 332 -11.70 -18.81 -18.10
C ILE A 332 -10.40 -18.05 -18.39
N MET A 333 -9.40 -18.23 -17.53
CA MET A 333 -8.11 -17.53 -17.68
C MET A 333 -7.27 -18.05 -18.87
N GLU A 334 -7.20 -19.37 -19.04
CA GLU A 334 -6.39 -20.00 -20.09
C GLU A 334 -7.21 -21.04 -20.87
N LEU A 335 -8.01 -20.62 -21.86
CA LEU A 335 -8.89 -21.54 -22.60
C LEU A 335 -8.13 -22.69 -23.28
N GLY A 336 -6.90 -22.45 -23.75
CA GLY A 336 -6.04 -23.47 -24.34
C GLY A 336 -5.66 -24.58 -23.35
N TYR A 337 -5.42 -24.24 -22.09
CA TYR A 337 -5.19 -25.22 -21.02
C TYR A 337 -6.37 -26.19 -20.88
N PHE A 338 -7.61 -25.68 -20.83
CA PHE A 338 -8.79 -26.54 -20.64
C PHE A 338 -8.99 -27.53 -21.80
N ARG A 339 -8.71 -27.12 -23.05
CA ARG A 339 -8.71 -28.04 -24.21
C ARG A 339 -7.67 -29.14 -24.05
N ARG A 340 -6.44 -28.79 -23.63
CA ARG A 340 -5.35 -29.75 -23.39
C ARG A 340 -5.66 -30.68 -22.22
N LEU A 341 -6.25 -30.16 -21.15
CA LEU A 341 -6.68 -30.91 -19.97
C LEU A 341 -7.70 -31.98 -20.36
N ASN A 342 -8.74 -31.61 -21.12
CA ASN A 342 -9.72 -32.58 -21.57
C ASN A 342 -9.11 -33.67 -22.45
N SER A 343 -8.21 -33.32 -23.37
CA SER A 343 -7.48 -34.32 -24.17
C SER A 343 -6.62 -35.25 -23.31
N LEU A 344 -5.99 -34.73 -22.25
CA LEU A 344 -5.22 -35.54 -21.29
C LEU A 344 -6.14 -36.48 -20.51
N LEU A 345 -7.28 -35.98 -20.02
CA LEU A 345 -8.26 -36.78 -19.28
C LEU A 345 -8.85 -37.89 -20.16
N ASP A 346 -9.20 -37.61 -21.42
CA ASP A 346 -9.74 -38.59 -22.37
C ASP A 346 -8.82 -39.80 -22.55
N LYS A 347 -7.49 -39.57 -22.52
CA LYS A 347 -6.46 -40.62 -22.65
C LYS A 347 -6.09 -41.30 -21.33
N THR A 348 -6.41 -40.70 -20.19
CA THR A 348 -6.00 -41.19 -18.87
C THR A 348 -7.06 -42.10 -18.27
N ARG A 349 -6.69 -43.26 -17.73
CA ARG A 349 -7.67 -44.15 -17.06
C ARG A 349 -8.23 -43.47 -15.80
N ASN A 350 -9.51 -43.66 -15.50
CA ASN A 350 -10.16 -42.99 -14.36
C ASN A 350 -9.42 -43.24 -13.04
N TYR A 351 -8.96 -44.48 -12.82
CA TYR A 351 -8.25 -44.85 -11.60
C TYR A 351 -6.94 -44.06 -11.40
N THR A 352 -6.25 -43.68 -12.48
CA THR A 352 -5.03 -42.85 -12.41
C THR A 352 -5.38 -41.45 -11.91
N VAL A 353 -6.47 -40.87 -12.42
CA VAL A 353 -6.96 -39.55 -11.98
C VAL A 353 -7.34 -39.59 -10.50
N TYR A 354 -8.08 -40.62 -10.09
CA TYR A 354 -8.43 -40.86 -8.70
C TYR A 354 -7.19 -40.91 -7.79
N ARG A 355 -6.20 -41.75 -8.12
CA ARG A 355 -4.94 -41.86 -7.37
C ARG A 355 -4.18 -40.53 -7.30
N TYR A 356 -4.15 -39.77 -8.39
CA TYR A 356 -3.59 -38.42 -8.41
C TYR A 356 -4.32 -37.46 -7.45
N LEU A 357 -5.66 -37.44 -7.46
CA LEU A 357 -6.45 -36.58 -6.56
C LEU A 357 -6.16 -36.91 -5.08
N ALA A 358 -6.07 -38.20 -4.74
CA ALA A 358 -5.65 -38.65 -3.42
C ALA A 358 -4.23 -38.18 -3.08
N TRP A 359 -3.28 -38.38 -3.99
CA TRP A 359 -1.91 -37.91 -3.81
C TRP A 359 -1.83 -36.39 -3.61
N ARG A 360 -2.61 -35.59 -4.35
CA ARG A 360 -2.64 -34.13 -4.18
C ARG A 360 -3.12 -33.72 -2.80
N LEU A 361 -4.11 -34.40 -2.25
CA LEU A 361 -4.56 -34.16 -0.88
C LEU A 361 -3.50 -34.56 0.15
N ILE A 362 -2.95 -35.77 0.03
CA ILE A 362 -1.92 -36.27 0.95
C ILE A 362 -0.70 -35.36 0.91
N SER A 363 -0.18 -35.08 -0.29
CA SER A 363 0.97 -34.19 -0.45
C SER A 363 0.65 -32.80 0.06
N HIS A 364 -0.52 -32.21 -0.20
CA HIS A 364 -0.85 -30.89 0.32
C HIS A 364 -0.83 -30.83 1.86
N LEU A 365 -1.39 -31.85 2.51
CA LEU A 365 -1.42 -31.92 3.97
C LEU A 365 -0.04 -32.27 4.52
N GLU A 366 0.69 -33.19 3.90
CA GLU A 366 2.10 -33.45 4.22
C GLU A 366 2.94 -32.18 4.05
N ARG A 367 2.72 -31.34 3.04
CA ARG A 367 3.48 -30.09 2.87
C ARG A 367 3.15 -29.05 3.93
N ARG A 368 1.89 -29.03 4.37
CA ARG A 368 1.42 -28.12 5.41
C ARG A 368 1.94 -28.54 6.80
N TYR A 369 2.24 -29.82 7.00
CA TYR A 369 2.51 -30.40 8.32
C TYR A 369 3.80 -31.25 8.46
N ALA A 370 4.46 -31.57 7.36
CA ALA A 370 5.65 -32.41 7.17
C ALA A 370 6.65 -31.73 6.19
N ASP A 371 7.88 -32.21 6.24
CA ASP A 371 9.11 -31.46 5.98
C ASP A 371 9.44 -31.29 4.49
N LEU A 372 9.13 -30.13 3.90
CA LEU A 372 9.60 -29.76 2.55
C LEU A 372 10.89 -28.92 2.59
N THR A 373 11.99 -29.56 2.94
CA THR A 373 13.33 -28.95 2.86
C THR A 373 13.83 -28.83 1.41
N ALA A 374 13.22 -29.55 0.45
CA ALA A 374 13.76 -29.68 -0.90
C ALA A 374 13.39 -28.55 -1.90
N ILE A 375 12.32 -27.76 -1.67
CA ILE A 375 11.80 -26.85 -2.71
C ILE A 375 12.29 -25.40 -2.54
N ASN A 376 12.64 -24.97 -1.32
CA ASN A 376 12.99 -23.57 -1.02
C ASN A 376 14.38 -23.38 -0.37
N GLY A 377 15.19 -24.45 -0.29
CA GLY A 377 16.51 -24.42 0.35
C GLY A 377 16.49 -24.13 1.87
N VAL A 378 15.32 -24.17 2.50
CA VAL A 378 15.17 -23.97 3.95
C VAL A 378 15.38 -25.32 4.64
N THR A 379 16.51 -25.49 5.31
CA THR A 379 16.99 -26.77 5.84
C THR A 379 16.42 -27.16 7.21
N LYS A 380 15.65 -26.27 7.87
CA LYS A 380 15.12 -26.47 9.24
C LYS A 380 13.83 -25.68 9.45
N ARG A 381 12.89 -26.19 10.25
CA ARG A 381 11.63 -25.50 10.57
C ARG A 381 11.85 -24.20 11.34
N LYS A 382 10.95 -23.24 11.13
CA LYS A 382 10.81 -22.09 12.04
C LYS A 382 10.42 -22.59 13.43
N GLU A 383 10.87 -21.88 14.45
CA GLU A 383 10.38 -22.06 15.83
C GLU A 383 8.85 -22.05 15.85
N ARG A 384 8.22 -22.95 16.62
CA ARG A 384 6.75 -23.13 16.64
C ARG A 384 6.01 -21.83 16.82
N LEU A 385 6.48 -20.99 17.75
CA LEU A 385 5.91 -19.67 18.01
C LEU A 385 5.91 -18.77 16.76
N GLN A 386 7.02 -18.73 16.02
CA GLN A 386 7.14 -17.92 14.81
C GLN A 386 6.23 -18.44 13.70
N PHE A 387 6.09 -19.76 13.59
CA PHE A 387 5.14 -20.40 12.68
C PHE A 387 3.70 -20.00 13.02
N CYS A 388 3.27 -20.16 14.29
CA CYS A 388 1.91 -19.86 14.71
C CYS A 388 1.55 -18.39 14.56
N ILE A 389 2.44 -17.46 14.95
CA ILE A 389 2.22 -16.03 14.75
C ILE A 389 2.14 -15.68 13.25
N GLY A 390 3.03 -16.25 12.43
CA GLY A 390 2.99 -16.05 10.98
C GLY A 390 1.70 -16.58 10.35
N TYR A 391 1.24 -17.76 10.78
CA TYR A 391 -0.03 -18.35 10.37
C TYR A 391 -1.20 -17.41 10.71
N LEU A 392 -1.28 -16.90 11.94
CA LEU A 392 -2.36 -16.00 12.35
C LEU A 392 -2.37 -14.67 11.57
N ILE A 393 -1.20 -14.09 11.30
CA ILE A 393 -1.10 -12.85 10.50
C ILE A 393 -1.63 -13.09 9.08
N ASN A 394 -1.26 -14.20 8.46
CA ASN A 394 -1.67 -14.52 7.09
C ASN A 394 -3.15 -14.92 7.01
N THR A 395 -3.65 -15.65 8.00
CA THR A 395 -5.00 -16.22 8.02
C THR A 395 -6.04 -15.26 8.59
N PHE A 396 -5.69 -14.47 9.60
CA PHE A 396 -6.62 -13.59 10.30
C PHE A 396 -6.18 -12.13 10.21
N GLY A 397 -5.66 -11.71 9.06
CA GLY A 397 -5.14 -10.36 8.85
C GLY A 397 -6.09 -9.24 9.27
N VAL A 398 -7.40 -9.40 9.08
CA VAL A 398 -8.41 -8.41 9.50
C VAL A 398 -8.59 -8.40 11.02
N ILE A 399 -8.58 -9.57 11.68
CA ILE A 399 -8.64 -9.66 13.15
C ILE A 399 -7.35 -9.09 13.76
N VAL A 400 -6.19 -9.43 13.21
CA VAL A 400 -4.90 -8.87 13.61
C VAL A 400 -4.90 -7.35 13.39
N GLY A 401 -5.47 -6.86 12.29
CA GLY A 401 -5.70 -5.44 12.05
C GLY A 401 -6.50 -4.78 13.17
N LYS A 402 -7.61 -5.39 13.61
CA LYS A 402 -8.41 -4.96 14.78
C LYS A 402 -7.58 -4.88 16.06
N VAL A 403 -6.74 -5.87 16.31
CA VAL A 403 -5.81 -5.88 17.44
C VAL A 403 -4.81 -4.73 17.33
N LEU A 404 -4.16 -4.57 16.17
CA LEU A 404 -3.16 -3.53 15.95
C LEU A 404 -3.76 -2.12 16.04
N ALA A 405 -4.96 -1.90 15.51
CA ALA A 405 -5.65 -0.60 15.62
C ALA A 405 -5.93 -0.23 17.09
N ARG A 406 -6.21 -1.22 17.94
CA ARG A 406 -6.37 -1.02 19.40
C ARG A 406 -5.05 -0.76 20.11
N GLU A 407 -4.00 -1.51 19.76
CA GLU A 407 -2.72 -1.50 20.50
C GLU A 407 -1.75 -0.40 20.03
N ILE A 408 -1.74 -0.04 18.75
CA ILE A 408 -0.73 0.87 18.16
C ILE A 408 -1.15 2.35 18.31
N ASN A 409 -2.43 2.65 18.53
CA ASN A 409 -2.98 4.01 18.59
C ASN A 409 -2.31 4.95 17.55
N VAL A 410 -2.58 4.69 16.26
CA VAL A 410 -2.08 5.56 15.18
C VAL A 410 -2.58 6.96 15.45
N ASP A 411 -1.67 7.87 15.81
CA ASP A 411 -2.05 9.24 16.11
C ASP A 411 -2.65 9.92 14.86
N ASN A 412 -3.55 10.86 15.10
CA ASN A 412 -4.25 11.56 14.04
C ASN A 412 -3.27 12.31 13.11
N ASP A 413 -2.12 12.73 13.65
CA ASP A 413 -1.09 13.46 12.90
C ASP A 413 -0.43 12.57 11.83
N THR A 414 -0.17 11.30 12.15
CA THR A 414 0.38 10.32 11.21
C THR A 414 -0.60 10.05 10.08
N LYS A 415 -1.90 9.92 10.39
CA LYS A 415 -2.95 9.76 9.37
C LYS A 415 -2.99 10.97 8.43
N ILE A 416 -3.04 12.18 8.98
CA ILE A 416 -3.03 13.44 8.20
C ILE A 416 -1.77 13.53 7.34
N TYR A 417 -0.61 13.16 7.87
CA TYR A 417 0.65 13.16 7.12
C TYR A 417 0.61 12.21 5.91
N VAL A 418 0.08 11.00 6.06
CA VAL A 418 -0.08 10.05 4.94
C VAL A 418 -1.06 10.61 3.91
N GLU A 419 -2.20 11.14 4.35
CA GLU A 419 -3.22 11.72 3.44
C GLU A 419 -2.64 12.88 2.62
N GLN A 420 -1.81 13.72 3.24
CA GLN A 420 -1.08 14.78 2.54
C GLN A 420 -0.07 14.20 1.53
N MET A 421 0.72 13.19 1.92
CA MET A 421 1.66 12.52 1.02
C MET A 421 0.94 11.96 -0.22
N VAL A 422 -0.21 11.33 -0.04
CA VAL A 422 -1.04 10.75 -1.11
C VAL A 422 -1.56 11.85 -2.04
N THR A 423 -2.01 12.97 -1.46
CA THR A 423 -2.47 14.13 -2.22
C THR A 423 -1.35 14.70 -3.10
N GLU A 424 -0.14 14.82 -2.56
CA GLU A 424 1.04 15.28 -3.30
C GLU A 424 1.45 14.28 -4.39
N LEU A 425 1.37 12.98 -4.12
CA LEU A 425 1.67 11.92 -5.09
C LEU A 425 0.72 11.94 -6.28
N LYS A 426 -0.60 12.02 -6.02
CA LYS A 426 -1.61 12.18 -7.08
C LYS A 426 -1.38 13.46 -7.88
N SER A 427 -1.07 14.56 -7.21
CA SER A 427 -0.77 15.85 -7.87
C SER A 427 0.47 15.74 -8.76
N ALA A 428 1.53 15.10 -8.27
CA ALA A 428 2.75 14.84 -9.03
C ALA A 428 2.48 13.96 -10.25
N PHE A 429 1.66 12.92 -10.12
CA PHE A 429 1.20 12.12 -11.25
C PHE A 429 0.52 12.99 -12.30
N MET A 430 -0.46 13.81 -11.89
CA MET A 430 -1.24 14.65 -12.80
C MET A 430 -0.40 15.72 -13.53
N VAL A 431 0.64 16.26 -12.88
CA VAL A 431 1.60 17.15 -13.55
C VAL A 431 2.36 16.39 -14.63
N ARG A 432 2.93 15.22 -14.30
CA ARG A 432 3.70 14.43 -15.27
C ARG A 432 2.86 13.91 -16.42
N LEU A 433 1.59 13.57 -16.18
CA LEU A 433 0.66 13.16 -17.22
C LEU A 433 0.43 14.29 -18.23
N ARG A 434 0.29 15.54 -17.78
CA ARG A 434 0.13 16.71 -18.65
C ARG A 434 1.38 16.98 -19.49
N GLU A 435 2.56 16.91 -18.86
CA GLU A 435 3.86 17.13 -19.51
C GLU A 435 4.28 16.00 -20.46
N ASN A 436 3.56 14.87 -20.44
CA ASN A 436 3.84 13.74 -21.30
C ASN A 436 3.70 14.11 -22.79
N THR A 437 4.67 13.74 -23.62
CA THR A 437 4.71 14.12 -25.04
C THR A 437 4.27 13.02 -26.00
N TRP A 438 4.15 11.77 -25.57
CA TRP A 438 3.79 10.65 -26.46
C TRP A 438 2.33 10.21 -26.37
N MET A 439 1.59 10.70 -25.37
CA MET A 439 0.14 10.51 -25.28
C MET A 439 -0.57 11.71 -25.89
N ASP A 440 -1.64 11.45 -26.65
CA ASP A 440 -2.56 12.51 -27.06
C ASP A 440 -3.41 13.03 -25.89
N GLU A 441 -3.97 14.23 -26.06
CA GLU A 441 -4.75 14.92 -25.02
C GLU A 441 -6.01 14.14 -24.60
N ALA A 442 -6.67 13.43 -25.53
CA ALA A 442 -7.86 12.64 -25.21
C ALA A 442 -7.53 11.47 -24.28
N THR A 443 -6.39 10.81 -24.50
CA THR A 443 -5.90 9.72 -23.65
C THR A 443 -5.42 10.26 -22.30
N LYS A 444 -4.73 11.41 -22.27
CA LYS A 444 -4.34 12.09 -21.01
C LYS A 444 -5.55 12.46 -20.16
N GLU A 445 -6.62 12.97 -20.76
CA GLU A 445 -7.83 13.34 -20.02
C GLU A 445 -8.46 12.12 -19.32
N LYS A 446 -8.54 10.98 -20.03
CA LYS A 446 -9.08 9.73 -19.50
C LYS A 446 -8.19 9.14 -18.39
N ALA A 447 -6.87 9.11 -18.60
CA ALA A 447 -5.92 8.69 -17.57
C ALA A 447 -6.01 9.58 -16.32
N GLY A 448 -6.17 10.89 -16.49
CA GLY A 448 -6.35 11.84 -15.40
C GLY A 448 -7.61 11.58 -14.59
N LYS A 449 -8.74 11.35 -15.27
CA LYS A 449 -10.01 10.95 -14.63
C LYS A 449 -9.87 9.65 -13.84
N LYS A 450 -9.20 8.65 -14.41
CA LYS A 450 -8.95 7.36 -13.76
C LYS A 450 -8.16 7.52 -12.45
N ILE A 451 -7.07 8.28 -12.48
CA ILE A 451 -6.21 8.50 -11.29
C ILE A 451 -6.93 9.31 -10.21
N ALA A 452 -7.77 10.27 -10.61
CA ALA A 452 -8.63 10.98 -9.68
C ALA A 452 -9.60 10.05 -8.95
N GLN A 453 -10.12 9.03 -9.64
CA GLN A 453 -11.05 8.02 -9.10
C GLN A 453 -10.37 6.93 -8.28
N THR A 454 -9.04 6.81 -8.29
CA THR A 454 -8.32 5.80 -7.49
C THR A 454 -8.59 6.01 -6.00
N ILE A 455 -9.18 5.01 -5.36
CA ILE A 455 -9.44 5.01 -3.91
C ILE A 455 -8.21 4.46 -3.21
N LEU A 456 -7.71 5.17 -2.19
CA LEU A 456 -6.64 4.68 -1.33
C LEU A 456 -7.16 4.51 0.08
N THR A 457 -7.09 3.28 0.59
CA THR A 457 -7.37 3.00 2.00
C THR A 457 -6.06 3.06 2.78
N ILE A 458 -6.01 3.91 3.81
CA ILE A 458 -4.85 4.12 4.68
C ILE A 458 -5.10 3.42 6.02
N SER A 459 -4.07 2.76 6.57
CA SER A 459 -4.07 2.07 7.87
C SER A 459 -4.84 0.74 7.87
N HIS A 460 -6.17 0.77 7.80
CA HIS A 460 -6.99 -0.44 7.89
C HIS A 460 -8.30 -0.31 7.09
N PRO A 461 -8.90 -1.43 6.65
CA PRO A 461 -10.21 -1.42 6.00
C PRO A 461 -11.32 -0.95 6.97
N ASP A 462 -12.46 -0.51 6.44
CA ASP A 462 -13.67 -0.24 7.25
C ASP A 462 -14.25 -1.54 7.85
N GLU A 463 -13.94 -2.67 7.21
CA GLU A 463 -14.27 -4.04 7.63
C GLU A 463 -13.75 -4.37 9.05
N ILE A 464 -12.75 -3.62 9.55
CA ILE A 464 -12.26 -3.73 10.93
C ILE A 464 -13.34 -3.47 12.00
N ASN A 465 -14.41 -2.77 11.64
CA ASN A 465 -15.53 -2.48 12.53
C ASN A 465 -16.53 -3.64 12.62
N ASN A 466 -16.52 -4.56 11.63
CA ASN A 466 -17.48 -5.66 11.49
C ASN A 466 -16.81 -7.04 11.56
N VAL A 467 -15.60 -7.13 12.12
CA VAL A 467 -14.81 -8.38 12.16
C VAL A 467 -15.55 -9.54 12.81
N ASP A 468 -16.32 -9.28 13.87
CA ASP A 468 -17.05 -10.34 14.56
C ASP A 468 -18.14 -10.96 13.65
N GLU A 469 -18.78 -10.15 12.80
CA GLU A 469 -19.76 -10.62 11.81
C GLU A 469 -19.09 -11.38 10.67
N ILE A 470 -17.95 -10.87 10.18
CA ILE A 470 -17.18 -11.51 9.10
C ILE A 470 -16.81 -12.94 9.49
N TYR A 471 -16.30 -13.13 10.71
CA TYR A 471 -15.84 -14.43 11.19
C TYR A 471 -16.89 -15.21 12.00
N ALA A 472 -18.15 -14.75 12.06
CA ALA A 472 -19.20 -15.38 12.86
C ALA A 472 -19.40 -16.87 12.51
N SER A 473 -19.29 -17.23 11.23
CA SER A 473 -19.46 -18.62 10.78
C SER A 473 -18.27 -19.56 11.08
N LEU A 474 -17.16 -19.02 11.61
CA LEU A 474 -16.09 -19.80 12.24
C LEU A 474 -16.33 -19.98 13.75
N ILE A 475 -17.09 -19.09 14.37
CA ILE A 475 -17.39 -19.12 15.81
C ILE A 475 -18.61 -20.02 16.09
N GLU A 476 -19.63 -19.93 15.24
CA GLU A 476 -20.85 -20.71 15.34
C GLU A 476 -21.36 -21.15 13.97
N LYS A 477 -22.26 -22.13 13.95
CA LYS A 477 -22.86 -22.61 12.71
C LYS A 477 -23.76 -21.53 12.10
N ARG A 478 -23.59 -21.28 10.81
CA ARG A 478 -24.39 -20.31 10.03
C ARG A 478 -24.77 -20.90 8.68
N ASP A 479 -25.91 -20.47 8.16
CA ASP A 479 -26.37 -20.89 6.84
C ASP A 479 -25.39 -20.47 5.74
N GLY A 480 -25.23 -21.31 4.71
CA GLY A 480 -24.25 -21.09 3.64
C GLY A 480 -22.81 -21.45 4.03
N TYR A 481 -22.58 -21.95 5.25
CA TYR A 481 -21.30 -22.44 5.72
C TYR A 481 -21.40 -23.86 6.30
N VAL A 482 -20.85 -24.84 5.61
CA VAL A 482 -20.91 -26.26 5.96
C VAL A 482 -19.63 -26.68 6.67
N ASP A 483 -19.78 -27.20 7.88
CA ASP A 483 -18.71 -27.76 8.73
C ASP A 483 -17.51 -26.82 9.02
N THR A 484 -17.72 -25.51 8.98
CA THR A 484 -16.66 -24.50 9.22
C THR A 484 -16.52 -24.07 10.67
N ALA A 485 -17.56 -24.24 11.50
CA ALA A 485 -17.55 -23.78 12.88
C ALA A 485 -16.48 -24.50 13.72
N ILE A 486 -15.61 -23.73 14.37
CA ILE A 486 -14.55 -24.23 15.25
C ILE A 486 -15.15 -24.55 16.62
N MET A 487 -14.93 -25.78 17.07
CA MET A 487 -15.45 -26.28 18.34
C MET A 487 -14.35 -26.34 19.40
N PRO A 488 -14.67 -26.08 20.69
CA PRO A 488 -13.74 -26.36 21.78
C PRO A 488 -13.30 -27.83 21.75
N GLY A 489 -11.99 -28.08 21.61
CA GLY A 489 -11.41 -29.42 21.53
C GLY A 489 -11.06 -29.90 20.11
N ASP A 490 -11.36 -29.12 19.06
CA ASP A 490 -10.79 -29.37 17.74
C ASP A 490 -9.25 -29.36 17.82
N SER A 491 -8.60 -30.29 17.13
CA SER A 491 -7.14 -30.20 16.95
C SER A 491 -6.77 -29.02 16.04
N PHE A 492 -5.53 -28.51 16.14
CA PHE A 492 -5.05 -27.45 15.22
C PHE A 492 -5.25 -27.82 13.74
N PHE A 493 -5.04 -29.10 13.41
CA PHE A 493 -5.25 -29.63 12.06
C PHE A 493 -6.72 -29.51 11.60
N GLU A 494 -7.67 -29.82 12.50
CA GLU A 494 -9.10 -29.66 12.19
C GLU A 494 -9.47 -28.19 12.09
N MET A 495 -8.95 -27.34 12.97
CA MET A 495 -9.17 -25.90 12.91
C MET A 495 -8.68 -25.30 11.59
N ASP A 496 -7.43 -25.56 11.18
CA ASP A 496 -6.90 -25.10 9.89
C ASP A 496 -7.76 -25.59 8.74
N THR A 497 -8.13 -26.88 8.72
CA THR A 497 -9.01 -27.43 7.68
C THR A 497 -10.32 -26.65 7.57
N LYS A 498 -10.99 -26.41 8.71
CA LYS A 498 -12.25 -25.65 8.76
C LYS A 498 -12.08 -24.21 8.30
N ILE A 499 -10.96 -23.57 8.66
CA ILE A 499 -10.63 -22.21 8.22
C ILE A 499 -10.40 -22.14 6.70
N GLN A 500 -9.69 -23.12 6.12
CA GLN A 500 -9.51 -23.19 4.67
C GLN A 500 -10.85 -23.38 3.95
N ALA A 501 -11.70 -24.28 4.45
CA ALA A 501 -13.04 -24.48 3.90
C ALA A 501 -13.87 -23.21 4.01
N TRP A 502 -13.77 -22.49 5.12
CA TRP A 502 -14.44 -21.21 5.32
C TRP A 502 -14.00 -20.16 4.31
N PHE A 503 -12.70 -20.01 4.02
CA PHE A 503 -12.25 -19.05 3.00
C PHE A 503 -12.86 -19.32 1.63
N VAL A 504 -12.88 -20.59 1.24
CA VAL A 504 -13.44 -21.00 -0.05
C VAL A 504 -14.95 -20.75 -0.08
N GLN A 505 -15.68 -21.17 0.95
CA GLN A 505 -17.13 -20.97 1.03
C GLN A 505 -17.50 -19.48 1.13
N ASN A 506 -16.74 -18.69 1.88
CA ASN A 506 -16.89 -17.24 1.98
C ASN A 506 -16.70 -16.59 0.59
N ALA A 507 -15.66 -16.97 -0.15
CA ALA A 507 -15.43 -16.49 -1.52
C ALA A 507 -16.58 -16.87 -2.47
N VAL A 508 -17.04 -18.13 -2.45
CA VAL A 508 -18.18 -18.59 -3.26
C VAL A 508 -19.47 -17.81 -2.92
N ASN A 509 -19.67 -17.50 -1.64
CA ASN A 509 -20.79 -16.70 -1.17
C ASN A 509 -20.72 -15.23 -1.62
N LEU A 510 -19.59 -14.76 -2.17
CA LEU A 510 -19.42 -13.42 -2.76
C LEU A 510 -19.74 -13.37 -4.27
N ILE A 511 -19.92 -14.52 -4.94
CA ILE A 511 -20.32 -14.52 -6.35
C ILE A 511 -21.65 -13.77 -6.51
N ASP A 512 -21.72 -12.89 -7.51
CA ASP A 512 -22.78 -11.92 -7.81
C ASP A 512 -22.96 -10.80 -6.77
N LYS A 513 -22.07 -10.70 -5.78
CA LYS A 513 -22.05 -9.61 -4.78
C LYS A 513 -20.99 -8.56 -5.12
N PRO A 514 -21.13 -7.33 -4.59
CA PRO A 514 -20.12 -6.29 -4.71
C PRO A 514 -18.75 -6.77 -4.23
N SER A 515 -17.71 -6.55 -5.04
CA SER A 515 -16.35 -6.91 -4.67
C SER A 515 -15.77 -5.95 -3.63
N SER A 516 -15.09 -6.49 -2.62
CA SER A 516 -14.38 -5.69 -1.63
C SER A 516 -13.10 -5.08 -2.21
N ARG A 517 -12.66 -3.97 -1.59
CA ARG A 517 -11.57 -3.13 -2.10
C ARG A 517 -10.25 -3.53 -1.45
N ARG A 518 -9.15 -3.47 -2.19
CA ARG A 518 -7.81 -3.74 -1.65
C ARG A 518 -7.35 -2.60 -0.74
N VAL A 519 -6.65 -2.94 0.34
CA VAL A 519 -6.16 -1.99 1.36
C VAL A 519 -4.64 -2.01 1.39
N ILE A 520 -4.02 -0.83 1.41
CA ILE A 520 -2.59 -0.67 1.59
C ILE A 520 -2.36 -0.26 3.05
N SER A 521 -1.68 -1.12 3.81
CA SER A 521 -1.23 -0.80 5.16
C SER A 521 0.29 -0.88 5.21
N SER A 522 0.93 0.24 5.54
CA SER A 522 2.35 0.26 5.89
C SER A 522 2.56 1.25 7.04
N PRO A 523 3.23 0.85 8.13
CA PRO A 523 3.53 1.78 9.21
C PRO A 523 4.50 2.87 8.72
N ILE A 524 4.22 4.13 9.06
CA ILE A 524 5.21 5.22 8.95
C ILE A 524 6.03 5.22 10.26
N ASP A 525 7.36 5.16 10.15
CA ASP A 525 8.26 5.08 11.31
C ASP A 525 9.22 6.29 11.42
N SER A 526 9.09 7.29 10.53
CA SER A 526 9.89 8.51 10.56
C SER A 526 9.04 9.78 10.33
N THR A 527 9.52 10.94 10.77
CA THR A 527 8.99 12.27 10.41
C THR A 527 9.86 12.97 9.36
N VAL A 528 10.98 12.36 8.95
CA VAL A 528 11.89 12.91 7.96
C VAL A 528 11.30 12.69 6.57
N ALA A 529 10.88 13.79 5.91
CA ALA A 529 10.19 13.73 4.63
C ALA A 529 10.99 13.00 3.53
N ALA A 530 12.29 13.26 3.41
CA ALA A 530 13.13 12.57 2.42
C ALA A 530 13.10 11.04 2.61
N VAL A 531 13.19 10.58 3.86
CA VAL A 531 13.16 9.15 4.20
C VAL A 531 11.79 8.55 3.90
N ASN A 532 10.72 9.20 4.36
CA ASN A 532 9.35 8.72 4.18
C ASN A 532 8.92 8.66 2.72
N PHE A 533 9.18 9.72 1.95
CA PHE A 533 8.85 9.74 0.54
C PHE A 533 9.75 8.76 -0.24
N GLY A 534 11.03 8.64 0.11
CA GLY A 534 11.92 7.67 -0.54
C GLY A 534 11.43 6.22 -0.38
N ALA A 535 10.95 5.85 0.80
CA ALA A 535 10.41 4.51 1.08
C ALA A 535 8.90 4.41 0.79
N ILE A 536 8.07 4.89 1.71
CA ILE A 536 6.60 4.77 1.67
C ILE A 536 5.99 5.56 0.53
N GLY A 537 6.47 6.77 0.25
CA GLY A 537 5.95 7.56 -0.87
C GLY A 537 6.19 6.87 -2.22
N SER A 538 7.35 6.22 -2.39
CA SER A 538 7.66 5.44 -3.58
C SER A 538 6.79 4.18 -3.70
N LEU A 539 6.46 3.54 -2.58
CA LEU A 539 5.50 2.45 -2.54
C LEU A 539 4.09 2.92 -2.93
N ILE A 540 3.58 4.01 -2.32
CA ILE A 540 2.26 4.55 -2.68
C ILE A 540 2.23 4.98 -4.15
N GLY A 541 3.29 5.61 -4.64
CA GLY A 541 3.43 5.96 -6.06
C GLY A 541 3.48 4.73 -6.99
N HIS A 542 4.08 3.63 -6.53
CA HIS A 542 4.10 2.36 -7.25
C HIS A 542 2.66 1.82 -7.40
N GLU A 543 1.89 1.79 -6.32
CA GLU A 543 0.47 1.39 -6.35
C GLU A 543 -0.41 2.31 -7.20
N ILE A 544 -0.17 3.62 -7.19
CA ILE A 544 -0.84 4.57 -8.09
C ILE A 544 -0.48 4.26 -9.56
N THR A 545 0.77 3.87 -9.82
CA THR A 545 1.24 3.58 -11.18
C THR A 545 0.62 2.28 -11.72
N HIS A 546 0.31 1.29 -10.88
CA HIS A 546 -0.45 0.11 -11.31
C HIS A 546 -1.81 0.45 -11.92
N ALA A 547 -2.40 1.62 -11.64
CA ALA A 547 -3.61 2.05 -12.34
C ALA A 547 -3.40 2.28 -13.84
N VAL A 548 -2.16 2.42 -14.31
CA VAL A 548 -1.78 2.74 -15.69
C VAL A 548 -0.57 1.93 -16.19
N ASP A 549 -0.23 0.83 -15.52
CA ASP A 549 0.77 -0.14 -16.03
C ASP A 549 0.18 -0.96 -17.18
N ASP A 550 0.86 -2.03 -17.62
CA ASP A 550 0.39 -2.85 -18.74
C ASP A 550 -1.02 -3.43 -18.53
N VAL A 551 -1.39 -3.80 -17.31
CA VAL A 551 -2.66 -4.43 -16.96
C VAL A 551 -3.71 -3.39 -16.58
N GLY A 552 -3.33 -2.46 -15.73
CA GLY A 552 -4.14 -1.34 -15.31
C GLY A 552 -4.55 -0.48 -16.49
N ALA A 553 -3.67 -0.28 -17.47
CA ALA A 553 -4.00 0.43 -18.70
C ALA A 553 -5.21 -0.16 -19.44
N GLU A 554 -5.55 -1.42 -19.25
CA GLU A 554 -6.66 -2.07 -19.98
C GLU A 554 -8.02 -1.82 -19.31
N HIS A 555 -8.01 -1.36 -18.07
CA HIS A 555 -9.20 -1.12 -17.27
C HIS A 555 -9.51 0.37 -17.22
N ASP A 556 -10.78 0.76 -17.25
CA ASP A 556 -11.20 2.14 -17.05
C ASP A 556 -11.19 2.55 -15.56
N GLY A 557 -11.63 3.77 -15.27
CA GLY A 557 -11.65 4.30 -13.90
C GLY A 557 -12.67 3.66 -12.96
N THR A 558 -13.60 2.86 -13.48
CA THR A 558 -14.55 2.06 -12.69
C THR A 558 -14.11 0.60 -12.57
N GLY A 559 -12.93 0.25 -13.10
CA GLY A 559 -12.34 -1.07 -12.99
C GLY A 559 -12.78 -2.04 -14.08
N ASN A 560 -13.45 -1.58 -15.14
CA ASN A 560 -13.91 -2.45 -16.23
C ASN A 560 -12.86 -2.52 -17.35
N LEU A 561 -12.58 -3.72 -17.86
CA LEU A 561 -11.80 -4.00 -19.05
C LEU A 561 -12.45 -3.32 -20.25
N LYS A 562 -11.91 -2.18 -20.64
CA LYS A 562 -12.46 -1.32 -21.67
C LYS A 562 -11.35 -0.50 -22.27
N ASN A 563 -11.12 -0.66 -23.58
CA ASN A 563 -10.14 0.17 -24.25
C ASN A 563 -10.54 1.64 -24.19
N TRP A 564 -9.73 2.43 -23.50
CA TRP A 564 -9.88 3.88 -23.38
C TRP A 564 -8.76 4.65 -24.09
N TRP A 565 -7.80 3.95 -24.68
CA TRP A 565 -6.68 4.50 -25.45
C TRP A 565 -7.10 4.82 -26.88
N THR A 566 -6.43 5.79 -27.49
CA THR A 566 -6.35 5.85 -28.96
C THR A 566 -5.31 4.84 -29.46
N ASN A 567 -5.38 4.48 -30.75
CA ASN A 567 -4.41 3.57 -31.34
C ASN A 567 -2.97 4.12 -31.27
N SER A 568 -2.77 5.40 -31.59
CA SER A 568 -1.44 6.04 -31.55
C SER A 568 -0.84 6.05 -30.15
N SER A 569 -1.63 6.35 -29.11
CA SER A 569 -1.14 6.33 -27.74
C SER A 569 -0.84 4.90 -27.27
N LYS A 570 -1.63 3.88 -27.68
CA LYS A 570 -1.37 2.47 -27.34
C LYS A 570 -0.10 1.94 -28.02
N GLU A 571 0.14 2.29 -29.29
CA GLU A 571 1.38 1.93 -30.00
C GLU A 571 2.62 2.51 -29.30
N MET A 572 2.59 3.81 -28.97
CA MET A 572 3.67 4.49 -28.25
C MET A 572 3.90 3.93 -26.83
N PHE A 573 2.83 3.46 -26.17
CA PHE A 573 2.92 2.78 -24.89
C PHE A 573 3.64 1.43 -25.02
N ASN A 574 3.26 0.62 -26.01
CA ASN A 574 3.88 -0.67 -26.29
C ASN A 574 5.38 -0.53 -26.62
N GLU A 575 5.78 0.48 -27.40
CA GLU A 575 7.20 0.76 -27.66
C GLU A 575 8.00 1.03 -26.38
N ARG A 576 7.41 1.74 -25.43
CA ARG A 576 8.06 2.08 -24.15
C ARG A 576 8.13 0.88 -23.22
N ILE A 577 7.08 0.07 -23.21
CA ILE A 577 7.07 -1.21 -22.51
C ILE A 577 8.25 -2.08 -22.96
N ASN A 578 8.49 -2.19 -24.28
CA ASN A 578 9.59 -2.98 -24.81
C ASN A 578 10.96 -2.54 -24.29
N CYS A 579 11.16 -1.24 -24.03
CA CYS A 579 12.37 -0.74 -23.39
C CYS A 579 12.59 -1.39 -22.01
N PHE A 580 11.54 -1.49 -21.19
CA PHE A 580 11.64 -2.12 -19.86
C PHE A 580 11.89 -3.62 -19.97
N ILE A 581 11.22 -4.32 -20.89
CA ILE A 581 11.45 -5.74 -21.14
C ILE A 581 12.93 -5.99 -21.48
N GLU A 582 13.47 -5.24 -22.44
CA GLU A 582 14.88 -5.34 -22.85
C GLU A 582 15.82 -5.01 -21.68
N GLN A 583 15.57 -3.92 -20.97
CA GLN A 583 16.43 -3.48 -19.87
C GLN A 583 16.53 -4.54 -18.77
N TYR A 584 15.39 -5.08 -18.33
CA TYR A 584 15.37 -6.02 -17.21
C TYR A 584 15.79 -7.43 -17.61
N SER A 585 15.57 -7.84 -18.86
CA SER A 585 16.03 -9.14 -19.36
C SER A 585 17.56 -9.28 -19.41
N ASN A 586 18.28 -8.16 -19.39
CA ASN A 586 19.75 -8.14 -19.33
C ASN A 586 20.31 -8.32 -17.91
N PHE A 587 19.47 -8.46 -16.88
CA PHE A 587 19.94 -8.74 -15.52
C PHE A 587 20.10 -10.25 -15.31
N CYS A 588 21.35 -10.71 -15.35
CA CYS A 588 21.71 -12.13 -15.19
C CYS A 588 22.49 -12.38 -13.90
N TYR A 589 22.41 -13.63 -13.42
CA TYR A 589 23.01 -14.14 -12.18
C TYR A 589 23.93 -15.33 -12.51
N PRO A 590 25.16 -15.08 -13.01
CA PRO A 590 26.10 -16.15 -13.40
C PRO A 590 26.43 -17.12 -12.27
N GLU A 591 26.41 -16.66 -11.02
CA GLU A 591 26.65 -17.47 -9.82
C GLU A 591 25.56 -18.53 -9.56
N LEU A 592 24.42 -18.45 -10.26
CA LEU A 592 23.34 -19.42 -10.26
C LEU A 592 23.34 -20.32 -11.51
N GLY A 593 24.26 -20.09 -12.47
CA GLY A 593 24.39 -20.81 -13.73
C GLY A 593 24.42 -19.86 -14.95
N GLU A 594 24.98 -20.32 -16.08
CA GLU A 594 25.26 -19.49 -17.27
C GLU A 594 24.05 -18.83 -17.94
N SER A 595 22.81 -19.21 -17.57
CA SER A 595 21.58 -18.75 -18.24
C SER A 595 20.45 -18.36 -17.27
N VAL A 596 20.75 -17.95 -16.04
CA VAL A 596 19.74 -17.47 -15.08
C VAL A 596 19.63 -15.95 -15.17
N CYS A 597 18.62 -15.46 -15.88
CA CYS A 597 18.34 -14.03 -16.02
C CYS A 597 16.91 -13.69 -15.61
N VAL A 598 16.69 -12.44 -15.20
CA VAL A 598 15.35 -11.90 -14.94
C VAL A 598 14.52 -11.97 -16.22
N ASN A 599 13.27 -12.40 -16.12
CA ASN A 599 12.34 -12.34 -17.24
C ASN A 599 11.69 -10.95 -17.29
N GLY A 600 12.10 -10.11 -18.24
CA GLY A 600 11.60 -8.75 -18.39
C GLY A 600 10.12 -8.66 -18.76
N GLU A 601 9.57 -9.66 -19.47
CA GLU A 601 8.13 -9.75 -19.78
C GLU A 601 7.32 -10.06 -18.53
N ASN A 602 7.77 -11.06 -17.75
CA ASN A 602 7.08 -11.46 -16.51
C ASN A 602 7.12 -10.38 -15.43
N THR A 603 8.16 -9.54 -15.42
CA THR A 603 8.37 -8.50 -14.40
C THR A 603 7.90 -7.11 -14.81
N MET A 604 7.31 -6.99 -15.99
CA MET A 604 7.05 -5.75 -16.70
C MET A 604 6.20 -4.75 -15.91
N GLY A 605 5.03 -5.17 -15.41
CA GLY A 605 4.13 -4.28 -14.66
C GLY A 605 4.76 -3.73 -13.39
N GLU A 606 5.44 -4.59 -12.63
CA GLU A 606 6.18 -4.21 -11.41
C GLU A 606 7.34 -3.25 -11.71
N ASN A 607 8.06 -3.48 -12.81
CA ASN A 607 9.15 -2.62 -13.25
C ASN A 607 8.64 -1.22 -13.64
N ILE A 608 7.51 -1.15 -14.37
CA ILE A 608 6.84 0.10 -14.72
C ILE A 608 6.39 0.82 -13.46
N ALA A 609 5.77 0.11 -12.52
CA ALA A 609 5.27 0.65 -11.27
C ALA A 609 6.39 1.22 -10.39
N ASP A 610 7.52 0.52 -10.24
CA ASP A 610 8.69 1.04 -9.52
C ASP A 610 9.24 2.34 -10.15
N ASN A 611 9.34 2.37 -11.48
CA ASN A 611 9.87 3.51 -12.22
C ASN A 611 8.92 4.73 -12.18
N GLY A 612 7.61 4.49 -12.24
CA GLY A 612 6.60 5.53 -12.04
C GLY A 612 6.59 6.04 -10.61
N GLY A 613 6.59 5.12 -9.64
CA GLY A 613 6.49 5.40 -8.21
C GLY A 613 7.61 6.26 -7.67
N ILE A 614 8.88 5.93 -7.97
CA ILE A 614 10.02 6.77 -7.54
C ILE A 614 9.92 8.19 -8.12
N LYS A 615 9.53 8.32 -9.40
CA LYS A 615 9.49 9.60 -10.12
C LYS A 615 8.39 10.50 -9.59
N GLN A 616 7.22 9.93 -9.31
CA GLN A 616 6.10 10.62 -8.66
C GLN A 616 6.46 11.00 -7.24
N SER A 617 7.05 10.08 -6.47
CA SER A 617 7.42 10.32 -5.09
C SER A 617 8.48 11.39 -4.94
N PHE A 618 9.49 11.44 -5.80
CA PHE A 618 10.50 12.49 -5.75
C PHE A 618 9.88 13.86 -6.06
N ALA A 619 9.03 13.95 -7.09
CA ALA A 619 8.34 15.20 -7.42
C ALA A 619 7.42 15.67 -6.28
N ALA A 620 6.65 14.74 -5.69
CA ALA A 620 5.79 14.99 -4.53
C ALA A 620 6.61 15.44 -3.31
N TYR A 621 7.74 14.81 -3.04
CA TYR A 621 8.68 15.20 -1.99
C TYR A 621 9.20 16.64 -2.18
N LYS A 622 9.61 17.00 -3.40
CA LYS A 622 10.09 18.37 -3.69
C LYS A 622 8.97 19.40 -3.54
N ALA A 623 7.73 19.06 -3.89
CA ALA A 623 6.57 19.93 -3.67
C ALA A 623 6.26 20.07 -2.17
N PHE A 624 6.16 18.95 -1.46
CA PHE A 624 5.84 18.86 -0.04
C PHE A 624 6.84 19.63 0.84
N THR A 625 8.10 19.70 0.44
CA THR A 625 9.18 20.34 1.21
C THR A 625 9.53 21.74 0.73
N ARG A 626 8.89 22.24 -0.33
CA ARG A 626 9.15 23.57 -0.89
C ARG A 626 8.93 24.66 0.17
N GLY A 627 9.98 25.46 0.40
CA GLY A 627 9.94 26.56 1.37
C GLY A 627 9.96 26.13 2.84
N LYS A 628 10.09 24.82 3.13
CA LYS A 628 10.22 24.30 4.50
C LYS A 628 11.71 24.10 4.83
N PRO A 629 12.20 24.55 6.00
CA PRO A 629 13.55 24.21 6.42
C PRO A 629 13.67 22.69 6.61
N GLN A 630 14.78 22.12 6.17
CA GLN A 630 15.10 20.71 6.35
C GLN A 630 16.31 20.60 7.26
N ASP A 631 16.12 19.95 8.42
CA ASP A 631 17.16 19.83 9.42
C ASP A 631 18.17 18.74 9.03
N VAL A 632 19.46 18.99 9.24
CA VAL A 632 20.55 18.05 8.95
C VAL A 632 20.44 16.82 9.86
N LEU A 633 20.60 15.64 9.28
CA LEU A 633 20.64 14.37 10.01
C LEU A 633 22.06 14.09 10.52
N LEU A 634 22.19 13.81 11.82
CA LEU A 634 23.46 13.42 12.43
C LEU A 634 24.01 12.13 11.82
N ALA A 635 25.33 12.05 11.66
CA ALA A 635 26.04 10.98 10.97
C ALA A 635 25.69 10.83 9.47
N MET A 636 24.94 11.78 8.91
CA MET A 636 24.56 11.88 7.50
C MET A 636 24.80 13.31 6.97
N GLU A 637 25.68 14.08 7.61
CA GLU A 637 25.94 15.50 7.33
C GLU A 637 26.48 15.73 5.91
N ASN A 638 27.19 14.74 5.37
CA ASN A 638 27.77 14.80 4.02
C ASN A 638 26.75 14.51 2.91
N PHE A 639 25.48 14.28 3.25
CA PHE A 639 24.42 13.96 2.31
C PHE A 639 23.37 15.06 2.24
N THR A 640 23.01 15.43 1.01
CA THR A 640 21.84 16.28 0.77
C THR A 640 20.56 15.49 1.02
N MET A 641 19.46 16.17 1.34
CA MET A 641 18.16 15.53 1.51
C MET A 641 17.67 14.81 0.24
N ASP A 642 18.08 15.26 -0.94
CA ASP A 642 17.77 14.59 -2.21
C ASP A 642 18.55 13.26 -2.31
N GLN A 643 19.80 13.19 -1.86
CA GLN A 643 20.54 11.93 -1.76
C GLN A 643 19.92 11.00 -0.70
N LEU A 644 19.50 11.53 0.45
CA LEU A 644 18.84 10.75 1.50
C LEU A 644 17.52 10.13 1.03
N PHE A 645 16.79 10.81 0.14
CA PHE A 645 15.59 10.25 -0.50
C PHE A 645 15.92 8.96 -1.28
N PHE A 646 16.93 9.00 -2.15
CA PHE A 646 17.30 7.83 -2.96
C PHE A 646 17.94 6.72 -2.14
N LEU A 647 18.71 7.07 -1.11
CA LEU A 647 19.20 6.11 -0.12
C LEU A 647 18.04 5.40 0.57
N SER A 648 17.02 6.13 1.04
CA SER A 648 15.86 5.54 1.68
C SER A 648 15.10 4.58 0.76
N TYR A 649 14.93 4.93 -0.51
CA TYR A 649 14.33 4.05 -1.52
C TYR A 649 15.10 2.73 -1.66
N ALA A 650 16.42 2.80 -1.78
CA ALA A 650 17.25 1.62 -1.91
C ALA A 650 17.29 0.80 -0.62
N ASN A 651 17.38 1.47 0.54
CA ASN A 651 17.37 0.80 1.85
C ASN A 651 16.09 0.02 2.12
N TYR A 652 14.94 0.53 1.66
CA TYR A 652 13.67 -0.18 1.76
C TYR A 652 13.68 -1.51 0.99
N LYS A 653 14.54 -1.61 -0.04
CA LYS A 653 14.73 -2.79 -0.89
C LYS A 653 16.00 -3.60 -0.54
N CYS A 654 16.73 -3.31 0.54
CA CYS A 654 17.83 -4.20 0.94
C CYS A 654 17.29 -5.61 1.22
N ALA A 655 17.99 -6.62 0.72
CA ALA A 655 17.56 -8.01 0.74
C ALA A 655 18.77 -8.94 0.80
N ASN A 656 18.58 -10.07 1.46
CA ASN A 656 19.51 -11.20 1.42
C ASN A 656 18.71 -12.47 1.11
N TYR A 657 19.07 -13.18 0.05
CA TYR A 657 18.37 -14.38 -0.43
C TYR A 657 19.32 -15.58 -0.34
N ASN A 658 18.80 -16.74 0.05
CA ASN A 658 19.53 -17.97 -0.23
C ASN A 658 19.51 -18.26 -1.75
N LYS A 659 20.49 -19.02 -2.25
CA LYS A 659 20.67 -19.23 -3.71
C LYS A 659 19.48 -19.93 -4.37
N GLU A 660 18.92 -20.95 -3.71
CA GLU A 660 17.80 -21.72 -4.28
C GLU A 660 16.52 -20.89 -4.34
N PHE A 661 16.25 -20.08 -3.32
CA PHE A 661 15.12 -19.17 -3.29
C PHE A 661 15.30 -18.01 -4.28
N LEU A 662 16.52 -17.49 -4.45
CA LEU A 662 16.79 -16.49 -5.50
C LEU A 662 16.50 -17.06 -6.90
N ARG A 663 16.95 -18.30 -7.18
CA ARG A 663 16.62 -18.99 -8.43
C ARG A 663 15.12 -19.18 -8.59
N HIS A 664 14.42 -19.53 -7.52
CA HIS A 664 12.97 -19.67 -7.52
C HIS A 664 12.28 -18.35 -7.89
N ILE A 665 12.54 -17.26 -7.18
CA ILE A 665 11.85 -15.98 -7.43
C ILE A 665 12.15 -15.41 -8.82
N ILE A 666 13.37 -15.59 -9.35
CA ILE A 666 13.70 -15.18 -10.73
C ILE A 666 12.80 -15.88 -11.76
N ALA A 667 12.43 -17.14 -11.49
CA ALA A 667 11.59 -17.94 -12.38
C ALA A 667 10.08 -17.78 -12.12
N THR A 668 9.67 -17.27 -10.95
CA THR A 668 8.27 -17.38 -10.49
C THR A 668 7.61 -16.08 -10.09
N ASP A 669 8.36 -15.12 -9.57
CA ASP A 669 7.82 -13.88 -9.00
C ASP A 669 7.55 -12.86 -10.11
N GLY A 670 6.44 -12.14 -10.01
CA GLY A 670 6.13 -11.01 -10.89
C GLY A 670 7.06 -9.81 -10.63
N HIS A 671 7.76 -9.77 -9.50
CA HIS A 671 8.75 -8.75 -9.23
C HIS A 671 10.15 -9.18 -9.66
N ALA A 672 10.92 -8.25 -10.22
CA ALA A 672 12.37 -8.45 -10.32
C ALA A 672 13.00 -8.57 -8.92
N PRO A 673 14.13 -9.28 -8.74
CA PRO A 673 14.84 -9.31 -7.47
C PRO A 673 15.14 -7.89 -6.97
N ASN A 674 15.12 -7.67 -5.66
CA ASN A 674 15.17 -6.32 -5.08
C ASN A 674 16.39 -5.49 -5.53
N ARG A 675 17.55 -6.13 -5.76
CA ARG A 675 18.73 -5.46 -6.34
C ARG A 675 18.42 -4.84 -7.70
N ASN A 676 17.78 -5.60 -8.58
CA ASN A 676 17.42 -5.14 -9.92
C ASN A 676 16.29 -4.11 -9.90
N ARG A 677 15.37 -4.18 -8.92
CA ARG A 677 14.39 -3.11 -8.68
C ARG A 677 15.08 -1.78 -8.39
N VAL A 678 16.10 -1.76 -7.52
CA VAL A 678 16.87 -0.53 -7.24
C VAL A 678 17.64 -0.06 -8.47
N ILE A 679 18.46 -0.95 -9.06
CA ILE A 679 19.36 -0.59 -10.15
C ILE A 679 18.58 -0.19 -11.42
N GLY A 680 17.64 -1.04 -11.85
CA GLY A 680 16.84 -0.79 -13.05
C GLY A 680 16.07 0.52 -12.97
N THR A 681 15.47 0.82 -11.83
CA THR A 681 14.69 2.03 -11.62
C THR A 681 15.56 3.30 -11.55
N LEU A 682 16.66 3.29 -10.80
CA LEU A 682 17.49 4.49 -10.65
C LEU A 682 18.31 4.82 -11.90
N ARG A 683 18.68 3.80 -12.71
CA ARG A 683 19.26 4.01 -14.05
C ARG A 683 18.38 4.86 -14.95
N ASN A 684 17.06 4.79 -14.77
CA ASN A 684 16.07 5.53 -15.53
C ASN A 684 15.68 6.89 -14.92
N SER A 685 16.35 7.34 -13.85
CA SER A 685 16.06 8.61 -13.16
C SER A 685 17.17 9.64 -13.39
N ASP A 686 16.81 10.74 -14.05
CA ASP A 686 17.71 11.90 -14.21
C ASP A 686 17.91 12.62 -12.87
N GLU A 687 16.88 12.62 -12.02
CA GLU A 687 16.94 13.20 -10.69
C GLU A 687 17.95 12.48 -9.79
N PHE A 688 18.01 11.15 -9.87
CA PHE A 688 19.02 10.34 -9.19
C PHE A 688 20.43 10.69 -9.68
N ALA A 689 20.64 10.63 -11.01
CA ALA A 689 21.94 10.92 -11.60
C ALA A 689 22.44 12.33 -11.24
N LYS A 690 21.53 13.30 -11.18
CA LYS A 690 21.83 14.66 -10.72
C LYS A 690 22.16 14.73 -9.23
N ALA A 691 21.42 14.01 -8.37
CA ALA A 691 21.64 14.04 -6.92
C ALA A 691 23.01 13.46 -6.52
N PHE A 692 23.52 12.48 -7.28
CA PHE A 692 24.82 11.86 -7.05
C PHE A 692 25.93 12.31 -8.01
N ASN A 693 25.63 13.27 -8.89
CA ASN A 693 26.56 13.76 -9.93
C ASN A 693 27.15 12.65 -10.81
N CYS A 694 26.33 11.68 -11.20
CA CYS A 694 26.79 10.55 -12.01
C CYS A 694 27.08 10.97 -13.45
N PRO A 695 28.30 10.69 -13.97
CA PRO A 695 28.64 10.97 -15.36
C PRO A 695 27.72 10.24 -16.33
N VAL A 696 27.37 10.87 -17.45
CA VAL A 696 26.65 10.19 -18.54
C VAL A 696 27.48 9.02 -19.04
N GLY A 697 26.87 7.85 -19.20
CA GLY A 697 27.53 6.60 -19.60
C GLY A 697 28.06 5.75 -18.45
N SER A 698 28.07 6.25 -17.21
CA SER A 698 28.31 5.40 -16.02
C SER A 698 27.22 4.33 -15.89
N ALA A 699 27.49 3.24 -15.19
CA ALA A 699 26.57 2.12 -15.10
C ALA A 699 25.19 2.54 -14.56
N MET A 700 25.15 3.48 -13.61
CA MET A 700 23.92 4.03 -13.03
C MET A 700 23.35 5.25 -13.78
N ASN A 701 24.01 5.77 -14.82
CA ASN A 701 23.50 6.87 -15.65
C ASN A 701 23.68 6.57 -17.16
N PRO A 702 22.98 5.56 -17.70
CA PRO A 702 23.03 5.27 -19.13
C PRO A 702 22.42 6.41 -19.96
N GLU A 703 22.91 6.56 -21.20
CA GLU A 703 22.39 7.52 -22.17
C GLU A 703 20.93 7.22 -22.54
N LYS A 704 20.62 5.95 -22.84
CA LYS A 704 19.26 5.49 -23.11
C LYS A 704 18.56 5.10 -21.81
N LYS A 705 17.49 5.81 -21.47
CA LYS A 705 16.65 5.57 -20.28
C LYS A 705 15.24 5.15 -20.67
N CYS A 706 14.70 4.15 -19.99
CA CYS A 706 13.31 3.73 -20.19
C CYS A 706 12.36 4.61 -19.36
N VAL A 707 11.34 5.18 -20.01
CA VAL A 707 10.42 6.11 -19.36
C VAL A 707 9.00 5.96 -19.91
N ILE A 708 8.04 5.70 -19.02
CA ILE A 708 6.60 5.83 -19.33
C ILE A 708 6.23 7.31 -19.30
N CYS A 709 6.26 8.02 -18.17
CA CYS A 709 5.94 9.47 -18.15
C CYS A 709 7.20 10.34 -18.28
N SER A 710 7.48 10.84 -19.49
CA SER A 710 8.65 11.70 -19.78
C SER A 710 8.54 13.06 -19.11
N LYS A 711 9.70 13.66 -18.83
CA LYS A 711 9.85 15.03 -18.30
C LYS A 711 10.38 15.99 -19.36
N THR A 712 10.04 15.76 -20.63
CA THR A 712 10.56 16.57 -21.73
C THR A 712 9.90 17.95 -21.76
N CYS A 713 10.31 18.81 -20.83
CA CYS A 713 10.27 20.25 -20.98
C CYS A 713 11.40 20.93 -20.19
N SER A 714 12.64 20.52 -20.45
CA SER A 714 13.79 21.38 -20.19
C SER A 714 14.11 22.15 -21.47
N HIS A 715 13.32 23.19 -21.81
CA HIS A 715 13.85 24.43 -22.41
C HIS A 715 12.84 25.55 -22.72
N PHE A 716 11.52 25.40 -22.54
CA PHE A 716 10.55 26.42 -23.01
C PHE A 716 9.72 27.18 -21.95
N LEU A 717 10.04 27.08 -20.65
CA LEU A 717 9.29 27.79 -19.59
C LEU A 717 10.16 28.61 -18.61
N ARG A 718 11.34 29.06 -19.06
CA ARG A 718 12.20 29.99 -18.28
C ARG A 718 12.30 31.41 -18.84
N VAL A 719 11.45 31.78 -19.79
CA VAL A 719 11.28 33.17 -20.25
C VAL A 719 9.78 33.38 -20.36
N ASP A 720 9.23 34.32 -19.56
CA ASP A 720 7.97 35.05 -19.79
C ASP A 720 7.20 35.48 -18.52
N VAL A 721 7.74 35.30 -17.31
CA VAL A 721 7.10 35.86 -16.08
C VAL A 721 7.96 36.92 -15.36
N LEU A 722 9.14 37.27 -15.90
CA LEU A 722 10.00 38.33 -15.33
C LEU A 722 10.26 39.52 -16.28
N CYS A 723 9.74 39.51 -17.51
CA CYS A 723 9.95 40.62 -18.47
C CYS A 723 8.78 41.62 -18.59
N THR A 724 7.67 41.42 -17.89
CA THR A 724 6.51 42.34 -17.94
C THR A 724 6.47 43.38 -16.80
N TYR A 725 7.34 43.26 -15.79
CA TYR A 725 7.41 44.22 -14.67
C TYR A 725 8.57 45.23 -14.78
N ALA A 726 9.53 45.03 -15.68
CA ALA A 726 10.67 45.94 -15.87
C ALA A 726 10.43 47.02 -16.95
N SER A 727 9.43 46.85 -17.82
CA SER A 727 9.13 47.75 -18.93
C SER A 727 8.21 48.93 -18.57
N HIS A 728 7.56 48.92 -17.39
CA HIS A 728 6.71 50.02 -16.93
C HIS A 728 7.45 51.10 -16.12
N PHE A 729 8.66 50.83 -15.62
CA PHE A 729 9.43 51.81 -14.84
C PHE A 729 10.42 52.65 -15.66
N CYS A 730 10.74 52.26 -16.90
CA CYS A 730 11.62 53.06 -17.78
C CYS A 730 10.87 54.08 -18.67
N VAL A 731 9.56 53.91 -18.87
CA VAL A 731 8.78 54.81 -19.75
C VAL A 731 8.24 56.04 -18.99
N ILE A 732 8.09 55.95 -17.67
CA ILE A 732 7.58 57.07 -16.84
C ILE A 732 8.66 58.14 -16.56
N SER A 733 9.95 57.78 -16.60
CA SER A 733 11.05 58.75 -16.37
C SER A 733 11.44 59.56 -17.62
N ILE A 734 11.04 59.12 -18.82
CA ILE A 734 11.36 59.83 -20.08
C ILE A 734 10.24 60.80 -20.49
N LEU A 735 9.00 60.57 -20.04
CA LEU A 735 7.87 61.49 -20.28
C LEU A 735 7.82 62.68 -19.30
N TYR A 736 8.51 62.62 -18.17
CA TYR A 736 8.59 63.74 -17.21
C TYR A 736 9.60 64.84 -17.58
N PHE A 737 10.49 64.60 -18.56
CA PHE A 737 11.51 65.58 -18.98
C PHE A 737 11.14 66.37 -20.26
N LEU A 738 10.03 66.04 -20.93
CA LEU A 738 9.59 66.69 -22.17
C LEU A 738 8.30 67.52 -22.05
N ALA A 739 7.72 67.64 -20.85
CA ALA A 739 6.49 68.40 -20.61
C ALA A 739 6.66 69.65 -19.72
N ALA A 740 7.90 70.11 -19.51
CA ALA A 740 8.20 71.36 -18.81
C ALA A 740 8.55 72.48 -19.80
N GLY A 741 7.54 72.94 -20.54
CA GLY A 741 7.61 74.10 -21.41
C GLY A 741 6.21 74.61 -21.73
N GLU A 742 5.90 75.82 -21.29
CA GLU A 742 4.77 76.68 -21.70
C GLU A 742 3.40 76.55 -20.98
N GLN A 743 3.27 77.39 -19.94
CA GLN A 743 2.24 78.43 -19.71
C GLN A 743 0.72 78.20 -19.92
N ARG A 744 -0.01 78.46 -18.80
CA ARG A 744 -1.22 79.33 -18.59
C ARG A 744 -2.56 78.67 -18.17
N ILE A 745 -3.06 79.15 -17.00
CA ILE A 745 -4.42 79.62 -16.63
C ILE A 745 -5.57 78.57 -16.82
N SER A 746 -6.42 78.15 -15.86
CA SER A 746 -7.17 78.81 -14.77
C SER A 746 -8.00 77.79 -13.95
N ALA A 747 -8.41 78.21 -12.73
CA ALA A 747 -9.63 77.87 -11.96
C ALA A 747 -9.70 76.51 -11.21
N ILE A 748 -9.60 76.48 -9.86
CA ILE A 748 -10.69 76.54 -8.84
C ILE A 748 -11.50 75.22 -8.82
N SER A 749 -11.58 74.39 -7.76
CA SER A 749 -12.01 74.68 -6.38
C SER A 749 -11.92 73.43 -5.46
N LEU A 750 -11.69 73.69 -4.15
CA LEU A 750 -12.09 72.93 -2.93
C LEU A 750 -11.49 71.52 -2.72
N GLY A 751 -10.86 71.16 -1.61
CA GLY A 751 -10.92 71.63 -0.22
C GLY A 751 -10.91 70.40 0.72
N PRO A 752 -10.45 70.50 1.98
CA PRO A 752 -9.42 69.59 2.50
C PRO A 752 -9.76 68.80 3.78
N MET A 753 -8.84 67.89 4.13
CA MET A 753 -8.29 67.53 5.47
C MET A 753 -9.21 67.20 6.65
N ASP A 754 -8.90 66.10 7.36
CA ASP A 754 -8.28 66.23 8.69
C ASP A 754 -7.66 64.92 9.23
N VAL A 755 -6.51 65.12 9.88
CA VAL A 755 -5.59 64.26 10.65
C VAL A 755 -5.59 64.91 12.06
N PRO A 756 -5.44 64.25 13.24
CA PRO A 756 -4.12 63.79 13.67
C PRO A 756 -3.95 62.74 14.80
N VAL A 757 -2.68 62.36 14.89
CA VAL A 757 -1.90 61.60 15.88
C VAL A 757 -1.83 62.27 17.27
N LYS A 758 -1.70 61.49 18.36
CA LYS A 758 -0.82 61.83 19.51
C LYS A 758 -0.52 60.64 20.45
N ASN A 759 0.53 60.84 21.24
CA ASN A 759 1.52 59.91 21.81
C ASN A 759 1.49 59.86 23.37
N LEU A 760 2.11 58.80 23.91
CA LEU A 760 2.95 58.68 25.13
C LEU A 760 2.37 58.69 26.57
N GLY A 761 2.91 57.77 27.40
CA GLY A 761 2.98 57.86 28.87
C GLY A 761 3.48 56.57 29.56
N GLU A 762 4.76 56.53 29.98
CA GLU A 762 5.38 55.57 30.93
C GLU A 762 5.02 55.90 32.39
N VAL A 763 4.87 54.90 33.29
CA VAL A 763 5.24 54.98 34.74
C VAL A 763 5.57 53.57 35.32
N SER A 764 6.54 53.58 36.25
CA SER A 764 7.32 52.60 37.02
C SER A 764 6.68 51.40 37.77
N THR A 765 7.53 50.38 38.03
CA THR A 765 7.46 49.17 38.90
C THR A 765 7.32 49.46 40.42
N PRO A 766 6.81 48.56 41.32
CA PRO A 766 7.49 47.32 41.77
C PRO A 766 6.61 46.09 42.12
N VAL A 767 7.32 45.00 42.44
CA VAL A 767 6.97 43.61 42.82
C VAL A 767 5.86 43.47 43.89
N GLU A 768 4.88 42.57 43.67
CA GLU A 768 4.45 41.45 44.58
C GLU A 768 3.10 40.80 44.15
N ASP A 769 2.98 39.51 44.47
CA ASP A 769 1.81 38.61 44.48
C ASP A 769 1.21 38.00 43.19
N TYR A 770 1.72 36.79 42.90
CA TYR A 770 1.08 35.71 42.16
C TYR A 770 -0.12 35.12 42.93
N ASN A 771 -1.34 35.29 42.38
CA ASN A 771 -2.51 34.39 42.43
C ASN A 771 -3.83 35.18 42.49
N ALA A 772 -4.34 35.64 41.33
CA ALA A 772 -5.77 35.82 41.04
C ALA A 772 -5.96 36.73 39.81
N LEU A 773 -5.90 36.19 38.58
CA LEU A 773 -6.53 36.81 37.39
C LEU A 773 -6.45 35.85 36.18
N ALA A 774 -7.15 34.73 36.27
CA ALA A 774 -7.42 33.87 35.12
C ALA A 774 -8.92 33.57 35.10
N LEU A 775 -9.73 34.53 34.62
CA LEU A 775 -11.13 34.35 34.20
C LEU A 775 -11.68 35.65 33.60
N LYS A 776 -11.13 36.09 32.45
CA LYS A 776 -11.79 37.08 31.58
C LYS A 776 -11.12 37.15 30.19
N ALA A 777 -11.37 36.14 29.37
CA ALA A 777 -11.34 36.25 27.92
C ALA A 777 -12.20 35.11 27.36
N VAL A 778 -13.38 35.42 26.83
CA VAL A 778 -14.26 34.45 26.15
C VAL A 778 -14.28 34.81 24.67
N PRO A 779 -13.94 33.91 23.74
CA PRO A 779 -14.01 34.20 22.32
C PRO A 779 -15.48 34.27 21.85
N LYS A 780 -15.82 35.33 21.11
CA LYS A 780 -17.01 35.34 20.25
C LYS A 780 -16.71 34.43 19.06
N VAL A 781 -17.61 33.50 18.76
CA VAL A 781 -17.47 32.64 17.56
C VAL A 781 -18.44 33.17 16.51
N LEU A 782 -17.89 33.58 15.36
CA LEU A 782 -18.64 33.97 14.17
C LEU A 782 -18.73 32.77 13.24
N TYR A 783 -19.93 32.40 12.82
CA TYR A 783 -20.14 31.39 11.80
C TYR A 783 -20.64 32.07 10.52
N PHE A 784 -20.07 31.68 9.38
CA PHE A 784 -20.55 32.09 8.05
C PHE A 784 -21.09 30.86 7.34
N TRP A 785 -22.30 30.96 6.78
CA TRP A 785 -22.79 29.98 5.82
C TRP A 785 -23.49 30.68 4.66
N ARG A 786 -23.67 29.94 3.56
CA ARG A 786 -24.38 30.40 2.36
C ARG A 786 -25.72 29.66 2.27
N ASN A 787 -26.82 30.39 2.32
CA ASN A 787 -28.15 29.83 2.09
C ASN A 787 -28.42 29.75 0.58
N ALA A 788 -28.90 28.61 0.08
CA ALA A 788 -29.11 28.40 -1.36
C ALA A 788 -30.22 29.31 -1.94
N ASP A 789 -31.18 29.74 -1.11
CA ASP A 789 -32.34 30.52 -1.57
C ASP A 789 -32.16 32.05 -1.42
N CYS A 790 -31.10 32.50 -0.74
CA CYS A 790 -30.76 33.92 -0.59
C CYS A 790 -29.26 34.08 -0.83
N ASN A 791 -28.88 34.59 -2.00
CA ASN A 791 -27.50 34.65 -2.52
C ASN A 791 -26.56 35.66 -1.78
N GLN A 792 -26.58 35.67 -0.43
CA GLN A 792 -25.70 36.46 0.43
C GLN A 792 -25.18 35.62 1.61
N TYR A 793 -23.96 35.92 2.06
CA TYR A 793 -23.37 35.34 3.27
C TYR A 793 -23.99 35.99 4.50
N GLN A 794 -24.52 35.21 5.43
CA GLN A 794 -24.99 35.70 6.73
C GLN A 794 -24.07 35.21 7.86
N SER A 795 -23.94 36.04 8.89
CA SER A 795 -23.16 35.72 10.08
C SER A 795 -24.05 35.54 11.30
N ILE A 796 -23.99 34.40 11.97
CA ILE A 796 -24.57 34.24 13.31
C ILE A 796 -23.45 34.44 14.33
N THR A 797 -23.71 35.32 15.30
CA THR A 797 -22.83 35.52 16.46
C THR A 797 -23.42 34.81 17.67
N LEU A 798 -22.70 33.82 18.22
CA LEU A 798 -23.05 33.20 19.48
C LEU A 798 -22.25 33.82 20.62
N GLN A 799 -22.95 34.31 21.64
CA GLN A 799 -22.34 34.83 22.86
C GLN A 799 -22.58 33.86 24.03
N ASN A 800 -21.51 33.34 24.61
CA ASN A 800 -21.56 32.58 25.85
C ASN A 800 -21.84 33.53 27.02
N THR A 801 -22.92 33.29 27.76
CA THR A 801 -23.35 34.15 28.88
C THR A 801 -22.86 33.68 30.26
N GLY A 802 -22.00 32.65 30.30
CA GLY A 802 -21.41 32.11 31.53
C GLY A 802 -22.30 31.04 32.22
N PRO A 803 -21.74 30.26 33.16
CA PRO A 803 -22.46 29.21 33.87
C PRO A 803 -23.41 29.80 34.93
N LYS A 804 -24.65 29.33 35.01
CA LYS A 804 -25.64 29.85 35.98
C LYS A 804 -25.59 29.20 37.37
N ARG A 805 -25.10 27.96 37.51
CA ARG A 805 -24.89 27.27 38.81
C ARG A 805 -23.79 26.22 38.70
N LEU A 806 -22.92 26.17 39.71
CA LEU A 806 -21.99 25.06 39.94
C LEU A 806 -22.44 24.34 41.21
N ALA A 807 -22.76 23.05 41.12
CA ALA A 807 -23.14 22.25 42.30
C ALA A 807 -22.11 21.13 42.50
N ILE A 808 -21.62 21.01 43.74
CA ILE A 808 -20.69 19.97 44.17
C ILE A 808 -21.47 18.99 45.05
N LYS A 809 -21.50 17.71 44.68
CA LYS A 809 -22.09 16.65 45.50
C LYS A 809 -21.02 15.61 45.82
N ALA A 810 -20.68 15.47 47.10
CA ALA A 810 -19.78 14.43 47.57
C ALA A 810 -20.58 13.15 47.84
N ARG A 811 -20.21 12.04 47.20
CA ARG A 811 -20.64 10.69 47.57
C ARG A 811 -19.39 9.81 47.61
N SER A 812 -18.92 9.50 48.82
CA SER A 812 -17.74 8.69 49.15
C SER A 812 -16.37 9.30 48.83
N THR A 813 -15.38 8.90 49.64
CA THR A 813 -14.06 9.51 49.86
C THR A 813 -13.06 9.43 48.68
N THR A 814 -13.51 9.11 47.46
CA THR A 814 -12.57 8.96 46.32
C THR A 814 -12.98 9.61 44.99
N LYS A 815 -14.15 10.27 44.84
CA LYS A 815 -14.45 11.03 43.60
C LYS A 815 -15.33 12.27 43.83
N LEU A 816 -14.86 13.44 43.38
CA LEU A 816 -15.66 14.66 43.18
C LEU A 816 -16.07 14.78 41.70
N ARG A 817 -17.34 15.07 41.41
CA ARG A 817 -17.83 15.43 40.06
C ARG A 817 -18.38 16.86 40.09
N PHE A 818 -18.07 17.63 39.06
CA PHE A 818 -18.62 18.97 38.83
C PHE A 818 -19.62 18.92 37.66
N LYS A 819 -20.73 19.65 37.79
CA LYS A 819 -21.70 19.87 36.70
C LYS A 819 -21.85 21.37 36.47
N ALA A 820 -21.74 21.81 35.22
CA ALA A 820 -21.93 23.20 34.81
C ALA A 820 -22.89 23.26 33.62
N ASP A 821 -23.95 24.06 33.73
CA ASP A 821 -24.90 24.31 32.65
C ASP A 821 -24.58 25.68 31.99
N VAL A 822 -24.40 25.70 30.67
CA VAL A 822 -24.06 26.90 29.88
C VAL A 822 -25.22 27.25 28.95
N THR A 823 -25.57 28.54 28.83
CA THR A 823 -26.66 29.03 27.96
C THR A 823 -26.12 30.00 26.89
N TYR A 824 -26.60 29.84 25.66
CA TYR A 824 -26.29 30.72 24.51
C TYR A 824 -27.53 31.51 24.09
N ARG A 825 -27.36 32.72 23.56
CA ARG A 825 -28.43 33.56 22.99
C ARG A 825 -28.08 33.89 21.53
N PHE A 826 -29.05 33.72 20.62
CA PHE A 826 -28.93 34.12 19.22
C PHE A 826 -29.27 35.61 19.06
N LEU A 827 -28.50 36.31 18.23
CA LEU A 827 -28.71 37.71 17.90
C LEU A 827 -28.67 37.84 16.37
N ASP A 828 -29.82 37.85 15.70
CA ASP A 828 -29.97 38.60 14.44
C ASP A 828 -31.46 38.88 14.10
N PRO A 829 -31.80 40.02 13.46
CA PRO A 829 -33.15 40.39 13.05
C PRO A 829 -33.41 40.11 11.56
N GLY A 830 -34.51 39.43 11.26
CA GLY A 830 -35.16 39.50 9.93
C GLY A 830 -34.92 38.33 8.97
N CYS A 831 -35.51 37.17 9.27
CA CYS A 831 -36.13 36.25 8.30
C CYS A 831 -36.81 35.11 9.07
N THR A 832 -38.15 35.01 9.04
CA THR A 832 -38.91 34.01 9.82
C THR A 832 -38.94 32.65 9.13
N THR A 833 -38.29 31.63 9.69
CA THR A 833 -38.54 30.21 9.36
C THR A 833 -39.06 29.48 10.60
N LYS A 834 -40.20 28.78 10.46
CA LYS A 834 -40.86 28.02 11.55
C LYS A 834 -40.12 26.69 11.79
N VAL A 835 -39.73 26.42 13.03
CA VAL A 835 -39.20 25.11 13.46
C VAL A 835 -40.29 24.34 14.21
N ARG A 836 -40.53 23.07 13.84
CA ARG A 836 -41.48 22.16 14.50
C ARG A 836 -40.69 21.10 15.29
N ILE A 837 -41.08 20.83 16.54
CA ILE A 837 -40.48 19.81 17.41
C ILE A 837 -41.43 18.60 17.48
N LEU A 838 -40.94 17.40 17.18
CA LEU A 838 -41.67 16.14 17.34
C LEU A 838 -41.21 15.41 18.61
N ARG A 839 -42.16 14.82 19.36
CA ARG A 839 -41.95 14.05 20.60
C ARG A 839 -42.18 12.57 20.31
N LEU A 840 -41.23 11.69 20.64
CA LEU A 840 -41.41 10.23 20.54
C LEU A 840 -41.86 9.63 21.88
N PRO A 841 -42.67 8.54 21.92
CA PRO A 841 -43.15 7.90 23.14
C PRO A 841 -42.09 6.99 23.76
N GLY A 842 -41.94 7.02 25.08
CA GLY A 842 -40.95 6.25 25.84
C GLY A 842 -41.40 4.84 26.22
N THR A 843 -40.43 3.93 26.35
CA THR A 843 -40.58 2.60 26.97
C THR A 843 -40.45 2.70 28.49
N ASN A 844 -41.34 1.98 29.18
CA ASN A 844 -41.53 1.96 30.64
C ASN A 844 -40.26 1.61 31.44
N ASN A 845 -39.81 2.52 32.31
CA ASN A 845 -38.86 2.22 33.39
C ASN A 845 -39.55 2.39 34.77
N ALA A 846 -39.19 1.51 35.70
CA ALA A 846 -39.69 1.45 37.08
C ALA A 846 -39.26 2.69 37.93
N PRO A 847 -39.96 3.01 39.03
CA PRO A 847 -39.83 4.30 39.71
C PRO A 847 -38.51 4.39 40.50
N GLY A 848 -37.58 5.24 40.06
CA GLY A 848 -36.35 5.54 40.80
C GLY A 848 -35.15 6.07 40.00
N GLU A 849 -35.19 6.07 38.67
CA GLU A 849 -34.10 6.64 37.85
C GLU A 849 -34.47 7.97 37.20
N ASP A 850 -33.71 9.02 37.53
CA ASP A 850 -33.77 10.35 36.91
C ASP A 850 -33.42 10.27 35.41
N SER A 851 -34.39 10.52 34.55
CA SER A 851 -34.23 10.67 33.10
C SER A 851 -33.70 12.07 32.76
N THR A 852 -32.54 12.18 32.10
CA THR A 852 -32.14 13.41 31.40
C THR A 852 -32.55 13.35 29.94
N ASP A 853 -33.57 14.13 29.59
CA ASP A 853 -34.02 14.39 28.23
C ASP A 853 -32.87 14.90 27.34
N ARG A 854 -32.53 14.14 26.29
CA ARG A 854 -31.70 14.63 25.18
C ARG A 854 -32.60 15.26 24.13
N ILE A 855 -32.57 16.58 24.01
CA ILE A 855 -33.09 17.28 22.83
C ILE A 855 -32.08 17.02 21.69
N SER A 856 -32.47 16.22 20.72
CA SER A 856 -31.66 15.94 19.52
C SER A 856 -32.28 16.67 18.33
N PHE A 857 -31.48 17.43 17.57
CA PHE A 857 -31.89 18.01 16.30
C PHE A 857 -31.52 17.03 15.18
N TYR A 858 -32.50 16.58 14.40
CA TYR A 858 -32.27 15.82 13.17
C TYR A 858 -32.54 16.73 11.97
N TYR A 859 -31.59 16.80 11.04
CA TYR A 859 -31.85 17.24 9.67
C TYR A 859 -31.91 15.97 8.80
N ALA A 860 -32.94 15.85 7.97
CA ALA A 860 -33.03 14.80 6.97
C ALA A 860 -32.41 15.32 5.67
N PRO A 861 -31.39 14.66 5.10
CA PRO A 861 -31.02 14.86 3.71
C PRO A 861 -31.74 13.82 2.85
N THR A 862 -32.61 14.31 1.97
CA THR A 862 -32.91 13.69 0.68
C THR A 862 -31.65 13.67 -0.19
N ASP A 863 -31.58 12.69 -1.09
CA ASP A 863 -30.44 12.34 -1.94
C ASP A 863 -29.59 13.52 -2.45
N SER A 864 -28.27 13.34 -2.36
CA SER A 864 -27.16 14.23 -2.79
C SER A 864 -26.78 15.36 -1.82
N MET A 865 -25.79 15.11 -0.95
CA MET A 865 -24.74 16.07 -0.56
C MET A 865 -23.65 15.33 0.25
N GLU A 866 -22.40 15.53 -0.17
CA GLU A 866 -21.17 14.95 0.38
C GLU A 866 -20.88 15.45 1.81
N GLU A 867 -20.50 14.54 2.71
CA GLU A 867 -20.04 14.85 4.07
C GLU A 867 -18.64 15.47 4.06
N HIS A 868 -18.58 16.80 4.07
CA HIS A 868 -17.46 17.53 4.67
C HIS A 868 -17.96 18.27 5.91
N ALA A 869 -17.20 18.14 7.01
CA ALA A 869 -17.28 18.86 8.28
C ALA A 869 -18.11 18.21 9.41
N PHE A 870 -17.51 17.22 10.10
CA PHE A 870 -17.78 16.98 11.53
C PHE A 870 -16.53 16.42 12.23
N SER A 871 -15.54 17.27 12.51
CA SER A 871 -14.52 17.00 13.53
C SER A 871 -13.89 18.30 14.02
N ALA A 872 -14.56 18.96 14.95
CA ALA A 872 -13.96 20.00 15.78
C ALA A 872 -14.81 20.15 17.04
N LEU A 873 -14.60 19.29 18.04
CA LEU A 873 -14.96 19.52 19.46
C LEU A 873 -14.50 18.35 20.37
N GLN A 874 -13.18 18.20 20.52
CA GLN A 874 -12.58 17.60 21.73
C GLN A 874 -11.29 18.35 22.08
N ASN A 875 -11.44 19.59 22.57
CA ASN A 875 -10.35 20.21 23.33
C ASN A 875 -10.48 19.74 24.78
N GLU A 876 -9.64 18.76 25.16
CA GLU A 876 -9.36 18.46 26.56
C GLU A 876 -8.59 19.62 27.19
N VAL A 877 -9.11 20.15 28.30
CA VAL A 877 -8.39 21.06 29.18
C VAL A 877 -7.45 20.22 30.04
N THR A 878 -6.15 20.19 29.69
CA THR A 878 -5.10 19.59 30.51
C THR A 878 -4.88 20.39 31.80
N PHE A 879 -5.20 19.79 32.96
CA PHE A 879 -4.70 20.26 34.25
C PHE A 879 -3.32 19.65 34.52
N LYS A 880 -2.30 20.48 34.76
CA LYS A 880 -0.97 20.03 35.22
C LYS A 880 -1.12 19.32 36.57
N ARG A 881 -0.72 18.05 36.62
CA ARG A 881 -0.71 17.20 37.81
C ARG A 881 0.56 17.51 38.61
N GLU A 882 0.50 18.43 39.58
CA GLU A 882 1.55 18.55 40.59
C GLU A 882 1.38 17.41 41.62
N VAL A 883 2.46 16.66 41.82
CA VAL A 883 2.51 15.53 42.76
C VAL A 883 2.68 16.10 44.18
N VAL A 884 1.58 16.20 44.92
CA VAL A 884 1.62 16.47 46.36
C VAL A 884 1.84 15.15 47.11
N LYS A 885 3.03 14.95 47.68
CA LYS A 885 3.32 13.85 48.63
C LYS A 885 2.59 14.13 49.94
N ILE A 886 1.57 13.32 50.25
CA ILE A 886 0.90 13.34 51.56
C ILE A 886 1.54 12.27 52.44
N LYS A 887 2.19 12.67 53.54
CA LYS A 887 2.65 11.80 54.63
C LYS A 887 1.46 11.52 55.55
N TYR A 888 1.10 10.25 55.74
CA TYR A 888 0.17 9.83 56.78
C TYR A 888 0.89 9.72 58.13
N ARG A 889 0.30 10.30 59.18
CA ARG A 889 0.68 10.11 60.59
C ARG A 889 -0.50 9.37 61.24
N SER A 890 -0.32 8.10 61.57
CA SER A 890 -1.29 7.32 62.33
C SER A 890 -1.21 7.73 63.81
N GLY A 891 -2.29 8.30 64.34
CA GLY A 891 -2.53 8.41 65.77
C GLY A 891 -3.72 7.52 66.12
N ASP A 892 -3.47 6.56 67.00
CA ASP A 892 -4.37 5.85 67.92
C ASP A 892 -5.66 5.24 67.30
N GLY A 893 -5.98 3.95 67.40
CA GLY A 893 -5.49 2.81 68.17
C GLY A 893 -6.46 1.65 67.92
N ASP A 894 -5.97 0.42 68.10
CA ASP A 894 -6.63 -0.88 68.26
C ASP A 894 -7.89 -1.30 67.45
N SER A 895 -7.72 -2.49 66.85
CA SER A 895 -8.63 -3.45 66.18
C SER A 895 -8.95 -3.23 64.70
#